data_AF-A0A653X784-F1
#
_entry.id   AF-A0A653X784-F1
#
_cell.length_a   1.000
_cell.length_b   1.000
_cell.length_c   1.000
_cell.angle_alpha   90.00
_cell.angle_beta   90.00
_cell.angle_gamma   90.00
#
_symmetry.space_group_name_H-M   'P 1'
#
loop_
_entity.id
_entity.type
_entity.pdbx_description
1 polymer ?
#
loop_
_entity_poly.entity_id
_entity_poly.type
_entity_poly.pdbx_seq_one_letter_code
_entity_poly.pdbx_strand_id
1 'polypeptide(L)'
;MKEKFTLFLLLLTCFAFSQVSWQAGTPEANQSATLLFDKTGTGLASYSGTIYAHTGLTVNGTPWQNVIGSWGNNTSQPALTLVSGNLYKLDLTPTILAFYSNPSGSVTKLNVVFRSDNGSQQTIDLELPIGSFQTNLTSPYENSTTILNSGGSLNITANNTNGNANYTLFANGSSIHTFTGSSYNYTDASITSNKNYELQISQGSVTNSKYFAVVVNPSTITEALPNGLEIGINYNPSDNTKATLVLNAPGKDFVYVAGSFNNWNPNSTYAMKKDTSSEKFWLELTGLTSGQVYTYQYWVVDQTPTSNSQAMVKTADPCSTLVLSPYDDPWIAETSFPGITTTYAYPSGQEREVTVLQTGQTPYNWQVTNFTKPNKDNLVVYELLVRDFDADRNYQEVIDKIDYFKNLGINAIELMPVMEFEGNESWGYNTAYHMALDKFYGTENKLKELIDLCHQNGIAVILDIAFNHAFGRNPMVRMWMNDPDGDGWGSPNTDNPYFNTVARHTYSVGEDFNHASTYTKDYVKRTIKHWITNYKIDGFRWDLTKGFTQNCTSGDENCTNAYQQDRIDVLKEYVDFCWNLDANHYAIFEHLGSDTEEQQWANYKIGEGKGIMMWGEMFYNYKELAKGFATNGDISRIGHVSRGFTGKRLMGYPESHDKDRLMYEAVTYGNGSGSYPVNGNLTNALNRMASLGAISILVPGPKMIWHFQELGMDDSIYTCNNGSVNSETDPTPGDCKLDTKPQPQWTENWLSDPIRSGIYNKYAKMIALKTNEPVFNGSYTISPDGNNVKQRIYVYDNSLPSTQLKNVVILANFSVADLTINPNFPYTGTWYDLMNNSSITVTNVTTPVTIPSGQFRIYGNQQTVLDATSFENENTILLYPNPAKNSMTLSLDAKKVEIYSVTGQLVERFDRVLANQNINIEAIQKGIYFVKITNNDDKIAKRKLIKE
;
A
#
# COMPACT_ATOMS: atom_id res chain seq x y z
N MET A 1 -55.34 58.58 14.70
CA MET A 1 -54.40 58.92 15.81
C MET A 1 -53.48 57.72 15.99
N LYS A 2 -52.18 57.73 15.68
CA LYS A 2 -51.25 58.80 15.35
C LYS A 2 -50.30 58.30 14.25
N GLU A 3 -50.33 58.98 13.13
CA GLU A 3 -49.22 59.03 12.17
C GLU A 3 -48.06 59.85 12.77
N LYS A 4 -46.88 59.74 12.13
CA LYS A 4 -45.72 60.65 12.22
C LYS A 4 -44.82 60.49 13.46
N PHE A 5 -43.91 59.51 13.49
CA PHE A 5 -42.68 59.62 14.30
C PHE A 5 -41.52 58.71 13.88
N THR A 6 -41.33 58.44 12.58
CA THR A 6 -40.14 57.68 12.14
C THR A 6 -39.57 58.21 10.82
N LEU A 7 -39.58 59.54 10.70
CA LEU A 7 -38.96 60.29 9.60
C LEU A 7 -38.11 61.43 10.18
N PHE A 8 -37.20 61.11 11.11
CA PHE A 8 -36.22 62.09 11.64
C PHE A 8 -34.94 61.45 12.25
N LEU A 9 -34.52 60.29 11.75
CA LEU A 9 -33.19 59.72 12.03
C LEU A 9 -32.42 59.36 10.74
N LEU A 10 -32.78 60.04 9.65
CA LEU A 10 -32.02 60.12 8.39
C LEU A 10 -31.39 61.52 8.35
N LEU A 11 -30.31 61.73 9.12
CA LEU A 11 -29.33 62.83 8.99
C LEU A 11 -28.40 62.85 10.22
N LEU A 12 -27.72 61.74 10.48
CA LEU A 12 -26.43 61.74 11.16
C LEU A 12 -25.58 60.69 10.47
N THR A 13 -24.94 61.12 9.39
CA THR A 13 -23.76 60.45 8.83
C THR A 13 -22.72 60.38 9.93
N CYS A 14 -22.62 59.25 10.62
CA CYS A 14 -21.38 58.86 11.28
C CYS A 14 -20.34 58.72 10.16
N PHE A 15 -19.55 59.77 9.92
CA PHE A 15 -18.31 59.66 9.18
C PHE A 15 -17.34 58.84 10.05
N ALA A 16 -17.46 57.52 10.00
CA ALA A 16 -16.36 56.64 10.36
C ALA A 16 -15.32 56.81 9.25
N PHE A 17 -14.27 57.59 9.51
CA PHE A 17 -13.13 57.66 8.61
C PHE A 17 -12.45 56.29 8.62
N SER A 18 -12.47 55.58 7.49
CA SER A 18 -11.66 54.38 7.31
C SER A 18 -10.19 54.76 7.51
N GLN A 19 -9.48 54.05 8.40
CA GLN A 19 -8.06 54.32 8.72
C GLN A 19 -7.15 54.11 7.50
N VAL A 20 -7.61 53.37 6.50
CA VAL A 20 -6.91 53.16 5.23
C VAL A 20 -7.88 53.28 4.05
N SER A 21 -7.46 53.89 2.95
CA SER A 21 -8.30 54.10 1.75
C SER A 21 -7.48 54.29 0.48
N TRP A 22 -8.12 54.19 -0.69
CA TRP A 22 -7.54 54.57 -1.97
C TRP A 22 -7.72 56.06 -2.25
N GLN A 23 -6.69 56.72 -2.78
CA GLN A 23 -6.75 58.16 -3.08
C GLN A 23 -7.78 58.55 -4.15
N ALA A 24 -7.97 57.73 -5.18
CA ALA A 24 -8.79 58.06 -6.36
C ALA A 24 -9.91 57.03 -6.64
N GLY A 25 -10.44 56.40 -5.58
CA GLY A 25 -11.39 55.28 -5.69
C GLY A 25 -10.69 53.92 -5.86
N THR A 26 -11.46 52.84 -5.84
CA THR A 26 -10.93 51.46 -5.94
C THR A 26 -10.25 51.25 -7.29
N PRO A 27 -8.93 51.00 -7.33
CA PRO A 27 -8.18 50.83 -8.57
C PRO A 27 -8.39 49.43 -9.16
N GLU A 28 -8.25 49.31 -10.47
CA GLU A 28 -8.05 48.00 -11.11
C GLU A 28 -6.62 47.51 -10.88
N ALA A 29 -6.39 46.19 -10.87
CA ALA A 29 -5.07 45.62 -10.58
C ALA A 29 -3.98 46.07 -11.60
N ASN A 30 -4.39 46.38 -12.83
CA ASN A 30 -3.52 46.88 -13.89
C ASN A 30 -3.35 48.41 -13.90
N GLN A 31 -3.83 49.13 -12.88
CA GLN A 31 -3.65 50.56 -12.73
C GLN A 31 -2.60 50.89 -11.67
N SER A 32 -1.99 52.07 -11.78
CA SER A 32 -1.28 52.70 -10.66
C SER A 32 -2.28 53.08 -9.58
N ALA A 33 -1.90 52.97 -8.31
CA ALA A 33 -2.75 53.37 -7.19
C ALA A 33 -1.96 53.99 -6.06
N THR A 34 -2.60 54.87 -5.30
CA THR A 34 -2.04 55.45 -4.07
C THR A 34 -2.91 55.05 -2.89
N LEU A 35 -2.29 54.34 -1.94
CA LEU A 35 -2.87 53.97 -0.66
C LEU A 35 -2.67 55.11 0.33
N LEU A 36 -3.72 55.50 1.04
CA LEU A 36 -3.72 56.52 2.09
C LEU A 36 -3.96 55.85 3.44
N PHE A 37 -3.17 56.22 4.45
CA PHE A 37 -3.27 55.71 5.82
C PHE A 37 -3.33 56.87 6.81
N ASP A 38 -4.43 57.00 7.54
CA ASP A 38 -4.55 57.92 8.67
C ASP A 38 -4.29 57.16 9.98
N LYS A 39 -3.17 57.47 10.64
CA LYS A 39 -2.78 56.79 11.88
C LYS A 39 -3.63 57.17 13.08
N THR A 40 -4.55 58.13 12.97
CA THR A 40 -5.41 58.59 14.08
C THR A 40 -6.22 57.42 14.65
N GLY A 41 -6.11 57.19 15.96
CA GLY A 41 -6.82 56.10 16.64
C GLY A 41 -6.29 54.69 16.37
N THR A 42 -5.11 54.56 15.74
CA THR A 42 -4.41 53.27 15.55
C THR A 42 -3.35 53.07 16.63
N GLY A 43 -2.76 51.86 16.70
CA GLY A 43 -1.57 51.59 17.52
C GLY A 43 -0.35 52.46 17.17
N LEU A 44 -0.38 53.16 16.03
CA LEU A 44 0.65 54.09 15.55
C LEU A 44 0.30 55.56 15.82
N ALA A 45 -0.84 55.89 16.47
CA ALA A 45 -1.32 57.27 16.59
C ALA A 45 -0.27 58.23 17.20
N SER A 46 0.46 57.80 18.23
CA SER A 46 1.50 58.58 18.91
C SER A 46 2.90 58.44 18.28
N TYR A 47 3.07 57.56 17.28
CA TYR A 47 4.36 57.29 16.66
C TYR A 47 4.78 58.41 15.68
N SER A 48 6.02 58.86 15.75
CA SER A 48 6.55 59.95 14.90
C SER A 48 7.70 59.52 13.98
N GLY A 49 8.13 58.25 14.04
CA GLY A 49 9.18 57.71 13.18
C GLY A 49 8.67 57.22 11.82
N THR A 50 9.50 56.48 11.09
CA THR A 50 9.15 55.95 9.76
C THR A 50 8.19 54.78 9.89
N ILE A 51 7.06 54.84 9.17
CA ILE A 51 6.06 53.77 9.12
C ILE A 51 6.31 52.93 7.87
N TYR A 52 6.35 51.61 8.03
CA TYR A 52 6.50 50.64 6.95
C TYR A 52 5.19 49.87 6.73
N ALA A 53 4.95 49.43 5.50
CA ALA A 53 3.84 48.55 5.15
C ALA A 53 4.33 47.13 4.86
N HIS A 54 3.91 46.17 5.68
CA HIS A 54 3.94 44.76 5.32
C HIS A 54 2.71 44.47 4.47
N THR A 55 2.88 44.10 3.21
CA THR A 55 1.76 44.04 2.28
C THR A 55 1.88 42.93 1.24
N GLY A 56 0.74 42.35 0.89
CA GLY A 56 0.58 41.31 -0.13
C GLY A 56 -0.84 41.35 -0.74
N LEU A 57 -1.09 40.50 -1.72
CA LEU A 57 -2.35 40.46 -2.48
C LEU A 57 -3.23 39.28 -2.07
N THR A 58 -4.54 39.41 -2.30
CA THR A 58 -5.45 38.27 -2.36
C THR A 58 -5.56 37.82 -3.81
N VAL A 59 -5.02 36.66 -4.13
CA VAL A 59 -4.99 36.09 -5.49
C VAL A 59 -5.85 34.84 -5.52
N ASN A 60 -6.83 34.79 -6.43
CA ASN A 60 -7.78 33.68 -6.56
C ASN A 60 -8.49 33.32 -5.22
N GLY A 61 -8.73 34.32 -4.38
CA GLY A 61 -9.38 34.15 -3.07
C GLY A 61 -8.44 33.85 -1.90
N THR A 62 -7.17 33.54 -2.14
CA THR A 62 -6.18 33.27 -1.08
C THR A 62 -5.47 34.58 -0.68
N PRO A 63 -5.51 35.00 0.60
CA PRO A 63 -4.85 36.22 1.07
C PRO A 63 -3.33 36.07 1.19
N TRP A 64 -2.63 37.19 1.41
CA TRP A 64 -1.19 37.24 1.68
C TRP A 64 -0.30 36.53 0.64
N GLN A 65 -0.68 36.60 -0.64
CA GLN A 65 0.16 36.17 -1.76
C GLN A 65 1.08 37.32 -2.20
N ASN A 66 2.20 37.00 -2.86
CA ASN A 66 3.13 38.00 -3.40
C ASN A 66 3.58 39.06 -2.36
N VAL A 67 3.85 38.64 -1.14
CA VAL A 67 4.19 39.55 -0.03
C VAL A 67 5.55 40.22 -0.28
N ILE A 68 5.65 41.52 -0.01
CA ILE A 68 6.91 42.26 -0.10
C ILE A 68 7.73 42.09 1.18
N GLY A 69 8.84 41.37 1.06
CA GLY A 69 9.75 41.10 2.17
C GLY A 69 9.22 40.10 3.19
N SER A 70 10.02 39.81 4.20
CA SER A 70 9.63 38.89 5.29
C SER A 70 8.87 39.63 6.39
N TRP A 71 7.95 38.92 7.06
CA TRP A 71 7.28 39.42 8.25
C TRP A 71 8.31 39.84 9.32
N GLY A 72 8.08 40.99 9.96
CA GLY A 72 8.97 41.49 11.02
C GLY A 72 10.25 42.17 10.54
N ASN A 73 10.55 42.15 9.23
CA ASN A 73 11.73 42.79 8.67
C ASN A 73 11.37 44.02 7.81
N ASN A 74 11.67 45.22 8.32
CA ASN A 74 11.37 46.48 7.65
C ASN A 74 12.39 46.89 6.58
N THR A 75 13.55 46.21 6.47
CA THR A 75 14.61 46.62 5.54
C THR A 75 14.22 46.49 4.06
N SER A 76 13.27 45.59 3.76
CA SER A 76 12.76 45.35 2.40
C SER A 76 11.30 45.81 2.21
N GLN A 77 10.64 46.26 3.28
CA GLN A 77 9.24 46.69 3.21
C GLN A 77 9.15 48.14 2.71
N PRO A 78 8.10 48.50 1.95
CA PRO A 78 7.91 49.87 1.51
C PRO A 78 7.66 50.81 2.70
N ALA A 79 8.42 51.90 2.76
CA ALA A 79 8.20 52.99 3.70
C ALA A 79 7.08 53.92 3.19
N LEU A 80 6.22 54.37 4.11
CA LEU A 80 5.18 55.34 3.80
C LEU A 80 5.75 56.78 3.80
N THR A 81 5.17 57.62 2.94
CA THR A 81 5.49 59.05 2.88
C THR A 81 4.43 59.85 3.66
N LEU A 82 4.84 60.69 4.60
CA LEU A 82 3.93 61.59 5.31
C LEU A 82 3.33 62.62 4.33
N VAL A 83 2.01 62.73 4.30
CA VAL A 83 1.28 63.73 3.48
C VAL A 83 1.03 64.98 4.30
N SER A 84 0.33 64.86 5.43
CA SER A 84 0.03 65.97 6.35
C SER A 84 -0.54 65.46 7.67
N GLY A 85 -0.10 66.01 8.80
CA GLY A 85 -0.63 65.66 10.12
C GLY A 85 -0.46 64.17 10.43
N ASN A 86 -1.58 63.43 10.47
CA ASN A 86 -1.61 61.98 10.71
C ASN A 86 -1.77 61.14 9.42
N LEU A 87 -1.85 61.77 8.26
CA LEU A 87 -2.08 61.11 6.97
C LEU A 87 -0.76 60.77 6.27
N TYR A 88 -0.60 59.51 5.90
CA TYR A 88 0.53 58.95 5.16
C TYR A 88 0.05 58.34 3.84
N LYS A 89 0.98 58.13 2.90
CA LYS A 89 0.70 57.46 1.63
C LYS A 89 1.73 56.42 1.22
N LEU A 90 1.30 55.49 0.38
CA LEU A 90 2.15 54.54 -0.36
C LEU A 90 1.69 54.48 -1.82
N ASP A 91 2.61 54.77 -2.75
CA ASP A 91 2.35 54.74 -4.20
C ASP A 91 2.71 53.36 -4.77
N LEU A 92 1.72 52.65 -5.32
CA LEU A 92 1.85 51.34 -5.97
C LEU A 92 1.95 51.55 -7.49
N THR A 93 3.18 51.71 -7.98
CA THR A 93 3.48 52.09 -9.38
C THR A 93 4.49 51.12 -10.02
N PRO A 94 4.52 50.98 -11.36
CA PRO A 94 3.66 51.61 -12.37
C PRO A 94 2.23 51.01 -12.45
N THR A 95 2.01 49.83 -11.87
CA THR A 95 0.69 49.24 -11.65
C THR A 95 0.75 48.42 -10.36
N ILE A 96 -0.40 48.09 -9.76
CA ILE A 96 -0.43 47.18 -8.60
C ILE A 96 0.21 45.84 -8.98
N LEU A 97 -0.14 45.25 -10.13
CA LEU A 97 0.48 44.00 -10.60
C LEU A 97 2.00 44.09 -10.68
N ALA A 98 2.54 45.15 -11.32
CA ALA A 98 3.98 45.32 -11.47
C ALA A 98 4.68 45.52 -10.12
N PHE A 99 4.05 46.23 -9.18
CA PHE A 99 4.56 46.42 -7.83
C PHE A 99 4.70 45.09 -7.05
N TYR A 100 3.85 44.11 -7.34
CA TYR A 100 3.85 42.77 -6.73
C TYR A 100 4.43 41.66 -7.62
N SER A 101 5.33 42.01 -8.55
CA SER A 101 6.01 41.07 -9.45
C SER A 101 5.10 40.29 -10.41
N ASN A 102 4.00 40.91 -10.86
CA ASN A 102 3.04 40.40 -11.86
C ASN A 102 2.49 38.99 -11.56
N PRO A 103 1.73 38.80 -10.46
CA PRO A 103 1.09 37.51 -10.19
C PRO A 103 0.16 37.07 -11.31
N SER A 104 0.10 35.76 -11.55
CA SER A 104 -0.91 35.12 -12.39
C SER A 104 -2.17 34.84 -11.57
N GLY A 105 -3.32 35.35 -11.99
CA GLY A 105 -4.62 35.11 -11.34
C GLY A 105 -5.44 36.38 -11.11
N SER A 106 -6.62 36.22 -10.53
CA SER A 106 -7.50 37.33 -10.18
C SER A 106 -7.06 37.98 -8.87
N VAL A 107 -6.66 39.25 -8.94
CA VAL A 107 -6.27 40.06 -7.76
C VAL A 107 -7.48 40.84 -7.28
N THR A 108 -7.98 40.53 -6.09
CA THR A 108 -9.25 41.08 -5.58
C THR A 108 -9.09 41.96 -4.34
N LYS A 109 -7.98 41.84 -3.59
CA LYS A 109 -7.70 42.67 -2.43
C LYS A 109 -6.20 42.94 -2.24
N LEU A 110 -5.91 44.05 -1.57
CA LEU A 110 -4.64 44.37 -0.94
C LEU A 110 -4.74 44.05 0.55
N ASN A 111 -3.84 43.22 1.07
CA ASN A 111 -3.67 42.96 2.49
C ASN A 111 -2.49 43.81 3.01
N VAL A 112 -2.66 44.51 4.14
CA VAL A 112 -1.62 45.40 4.67
C VAL A 112 -1.64 45.48 6.19
N VAL A 113 -0.43 45.52 6.78
CA VAL A 113 -0.17 45.89 8.17
C VAL A 113 0.84 47.02 8.19
N PHE A 114 0.48 48.16 8.79
CA PHE A 114 1.42 49.26 8.99
C PHE A 114 2.13 49.12 10.33
N ARG A 115 3.44 49.39 10.37
CA ARG A 115 4.27 49.20 11.57
C ARG A 115 5.37 50.25 11.74
N SER A 116 5.77 50.48 12.99
CA SER A 116 6.92 51.34 13.34
C SER A 116 8.23 50.74 12.86
N ASP A 117 9.26 51.58 12.70
CA ASP A 117 10.62 51.18 12.29
C ASP A 117 11.22 50.01 13.11
N ASN A 118 11.00 50.02 14.41
CA ASN A 118 11.44 49.00 15.36
C ASN A 118 10.43 47.85 15.56
N GLY A 119 9.30 47.86 14.85
CA GLY A 119 8.27 46.83 14.90
C GLY A 119 7.45 46.75 16.20
N SER A 120 7.66 47.66 17.16
CA SER A 120 6.98 47.63 18.47
C SER A 120 5.52 48.14 18.46
N GLN A 121 5.12 48.87 17.41
CA GLN A 121 3.77 49.38 17.23
C GLN A 121 3.27 49.03 15.84
N GLN A 122 2.02 48.59 15.73
CA GLN A 122 1.42 48.21 14.45
C GLN A 122 -0.10 48.37 14.41
N THR A 123 -0.67 48.32 13.22
CA THR A 123 -2.12 48.15 13.02
C THR A 123 -2.50 46.67 13.16
N ILE A 124 -3.81 46.41 13.21
CA ILE A 124 -4.36 45.10 12.84
C ILE A 124 -4.14 44.84 11.34
N ASP A 125 -4.47 43.63 10.90
CA ASP A 125 -4.57 43.29 9.47
C ASP A 125 -5.69 44.11 8.83
N LEU A 126 -5.34 44.83 7.77
CA LEU A 126 -6.26 45.66 7.01
C LEU A 126 -6.36 45.12 5.59
N GLU A 127 -7.58 45.13 5.04
CA GLU A 127 -7.85 44.71 3.67
C GLU A 127 -8.47 45.88 2.88
N LEU A 128 -8.03 46.08 1.64
CA LEU A 128 -8.66 46.99 0.70
C LEU A 128 -9.02 46.26 -0.60
N PRO A 129 -10.22 46.46 -1.16
CA PRO A 129 -10.58 45.84 -2.43
C PRO A 129 -9.70 46.37 -3.56
N ILE A 130 -9.43 45.51 -4.55
CA ILE A 130 -8.84 45.84 -5.85
C ILE A 130 -9.84 45.34 -6.91
N GLY A 131 -10.09 46.18 -7.92
CA GLY A 131 -11.10 45.96 -8.95
C GLY A 131 -12.47 46.51 -8.54
N SER A 132 -12.92 47.55 -9.24
CA SER A 132 -14.21 48.22 -9.00
C SER A 132 -15.40 47.32 -9.32
N PHE A 133 -15.23 46.40 -10.29
CA PHE A 133 -16.23 45.45 -10.76
C PHE A 133 -16.00 44.05 -10.18
N GLN A 134 -16.58 43.79 -9.01
CA GLN A 134 -16.68 42.46 -8.40
C GLN A 134 -18.06 41.88 -8.67
N THR A 135 -18.15 40.54 -8.72
CA THR A 135 -19.41 39.84 -9.00
C THR A 135 -19.65 38.76 -7.96
N ASN A 136 -20.91 38.60 -7.55
CA ASN A 136 -21.30 37.62 -6.55
C ASN A 136 -22.57 36.89 -6.99
N LEU A 137 -22.52 35.56 -7.00
CA LEU A 137 -23.68 34.70 -7.20
C LEU A 137 -24.33 34.46 -5.83
N THR A 138 -25.57 34.92 -5.64
CA THR A 138 -26.26 34.83 -4.35
C THR A 138 -27.14 33.60 -4.23
N SER A 139 -27.67 33.09 -5.34
CA SER A 139 -28.39 31.81 -5.37
C SER A 139 -28.38 31.25 -6.80
N PRO A 140 -28.10 29.95 -7.01
CA PRO A 140 -27.61 29.01 -6.00
C PRO A 140 -26.18 29.37 -5.56
N TYR A 141 -25.57 28.60 -4.66
CA TYR A 141 -24.16 28.80 -4.32
C TYR A 141 -23.27 28.47 -5.54
N GLU A 142 -22.18 29.20 -5.71
CA GLU A 142 -21.20 28.93 -6.76
C GLU A 142 -20.62 27.52 -6.59
N ASN A 143 -20.48 26.79 -7.70
CA ASN A 143 -20.06 25.40 -7.81
C ASN A 143 -20.96 24.39 -7.06
N SER A 144 -22.18 24.77 -6.69
CA SER A 144 -23.14 23.85 -6.06
C SER A 144 -23.99 23.08 -7.07
N THR A 145 -24.54 21.95 -6.63
CA THR A 145 -25.55 21.17 -7.37
C THR A 145 -26.87 21.24 -6.62
N THR A 146 -27.93 21.69 -7.31
CA THR A 146 -29.30 21.70 -6.77
C THR A 146 -30.08 20.49 -7.28
N ILE A 147 -30.69 19.72 -6.39
CA ILE A 147 -31.55 18.58 -6.77
C ILE A 147 -32.99 19.07 -6.87
N LEU A 148 -33.64 18.79 -8.02
CA LEU A 148 -35.04 19.17 -8.27
C LEU A 148 -35.86 17.95 -8.70
N ASN A 149 -37.16 17.98 -8.39
CA ASN A 149 -38.09 17.08 -9.07
C ASN A 149 -38.31 17.53 -10.52
N SER A 150 -38.61 16.59 -11.41
CA SER A 150 -38.91 16.91 -12.82
C SER A 150 -40.04 17.93 -12.94
N GLY A 151 -39.83 18.98 -13.73
CA GLY A 151 -40.73 20.13 -13.85
C GLY A 151 -40.50 21.23 -12.80
N GLY A 152 -39.52 21.06 -11.90
CA GLY A 152 -39.11 22.07 -10.94
C GLY A 152 -38.50 23.32 -11.59
N SER A 153 -38.24 24.34 -10.77
CA SER A 153 -37.66 25.62 -11.23
C SER A 153 -36.47 26.00 -10.36
N LEU A 154 -35.46 26.62 -10.97
CA LEU A 154 -34.29 27.17 -10.27
C LEU A 154 -34.32 28.70 -10.34
N ASN A 155 -34.30 29.35 -9.19
CA ASN A 155 -34.13 30.80 -9.10
C ASN A 155 -32.64 31.15 -9.05
N ILE A 156 -32.20 32.02 -9.96
CA ILE A 156 -30.79 32.40 -10.15
C ILE A 156 -30.67 33.90 -9.89
N THR A 157 -29.88 34.26 -8.88
CA THR A 157 -29.68 35.64 -8.46
C THR A 157 -28.19 35.95 -8.33
N ALA A 158 -27.79 37.12 -8.82
CA ALA A 158 -26.42 37.61 -8.70
C ALA A 158 -26.39 39.14 -8.58
N ASN A 159 -25.30 39.70 -8.07
CA ASN A 159 -25.09 41.15 -8.01
C ASN A 159 -23.64 41.52 -8.36
N ASN A 160 -23.39 42.82 -8.55
CA ASN A 160 -22.06 43.34 -8.82
C ASN A 160 -21.82 44.69 -8.11
N THR A 161 -20.57 45.12 -7.97
CA THR A 161 -20.18 46.30 -7.17
C THR A 161 -20.06 47.62 -7.94
N ASN A 162 -20.40 47.67 -9.24
CA ASN A 162 -20.14 48.86 -10.07
C ASN A 162 -21.30 49.28 -10.99
N GLY A 163 -22.55 49.06 -10.58
CA GLY A 163 -23.73 49.49 -11.34
C GLY A 163 -24.11 48.52 -12.47
N ASN A 164 -24.48 49.03 -13.64
CA ASN A 164 -25.01 48.18 -14.70
C ASN A 164 -23.94 47.28 -15.32
N ALA A 165 -24.24 45.99 -15.41
CA ALA A 165 -23.46 44.95 -16.06
C ALA A 165 -24.35 44.11 -16.99
N ASN A 166 -23.73 43.44 -17.97
CA ASN A 166 -24.38 42.48 -18.84
C ASN A 166 -24.25 41.07 -18.25
N TYR A 167 -25.37 40.41 -18.06
CA TYR A 167 -25.48 39.05 -17.56
C TYR A 167 -25.93 38.15 -18.69
N THR A 168 -25.19 37.07 -18.95
CA THR A 168 -25.58 36.02 -19.89
C THR A 168 -25.55 34.69 -19.17
N LEU A 169 -26.71 34.05 -19.05
CA LEU A 169 -26.85 32.72 -18.48
C LEU A 169 -26.85 31.69 -19.59
N PHE A 170 -25.94 30.74 -19.49
CA PHE A 170 -25.86 29.55 -20.32
C PHE A 170 -26.36 28.35 -19.52
N ALA A 171 -27.07 27.44 -20.20
CA ALA A 171 -27.35 26.10 -19.72
C ALA A 171 -26.85 25.10 -20.76
N ASN A 172 -26.00 24.16 -20.35
CA ASN A 172 -25.33 23.19 -21.22
C ASN A 172 -24.67 23.87 -22.45
N GLY A 173 -24.01 25.00 -22.23
CA GLY A 173 -23.32 25.79 -23.27
C GLY A 173 -24.23 26.64 -24.17
N SER A 174 -25.56 26.56 -24.03
CA SER A 174 -26.51 27.37 -24.80
C SER A 174 -27.02 28.56 -23.99
N SER A 175 -26.99 29.77 -24.54
CA SER A 175 -27.54 30.96 -23.87
C SER A 175 -29.06 30.81 -23.73
N ILE A 176 -29.57 30.89 -22.51
CA ILE A 176 -31.00 30.79 -22.19
C ILE A 176 -31.59 32.12 -21.72
N HIS A 177 -30.76 33.05 -21.25
CA HIS A 177 -31.21 34.36 -20.81
C HIS A 177 -30.09 35.39 -20.85
N THR A 178 -30.41 36.62 -21.28
CA THR A 178 -29.51 37.78 -21.27
C THR A 178 -30.20 38.95 -20.60
N PHE A 179 -29.49 39.66 -19.74
CA PHE A 179 -30.03 40.81 -19.00
C PHE A 179 -28.97 41.88 -18.78
N THR A 180 -29.37 43.15 -18.77
CA THR A 180 -28.50 44.27 -18.42
C THR A 180 -29.09 45.03 -17.23
N GLY A 181 -28.32 45.17 -16.14
CA GLY A 181 -28.75 45.89 -14.95
C GLY A 181 -27.73 45.80 -13.82
N SER A 182 -28.07 46.30 -12.63
CA SER A 182 -27.19 46.30 -11.46
C SER A 182 -27.22 45.01 -10.63
N SER A 183 -28.25 44.19 -10.83
CA SER A 183 -28.38 42.85 -10.26
C SER A 183 -29.13 41.95 -11.23
N TYR A 184 -28.93 40.65 -11.10
CA TYR A 184 -29.55 39.61 -11.92
C TYR A 184 -30.55 38.82 -11.08
N ASN A 185 -31.72 38.57 -11.66
CA ASN A 185 -32.73 37.70 -11.10
C ASN A 185 -33.48 37.04 -12.26
N TYR A 186 -33.36 35.72 -12.37
CA TYR A 186 -34.01 34.94 -13.40
C TYR A 186 -34.39 33.56 -12.87
N THR A 187 -35.59 33.09 -13.19
CA THR A 187 -36.05 31.75 -12.87
C THR A 187 -36.06 30.90 -14.13
N ASP A 188 -35.20 29.88 -14.19
CA ASP A 188 -35.32 28.81 -15.18
C ASP A 188 -36.41 27.85 -14.71
N ALA A 189 -37.56 27.85 -15.40
CA ALA A 189 -38.75 27.12 -14.98
C ALA A 189 -38.97 25.84 -15.78
N SER A 190 -39.69 24.87 -15.19
CA SER A 190 -40.07 23.61 -15.85
C SER A 190 -38.85 22.79 -16.31
N ILE A 191 -37.82 22.70 -15.47
CA ILE A 191 -36.60 21.95 -15.74
C ILE A 191 -36.92 20.45 -15.67
N THR A 192 -36.74 19.75 -16.79
CA THR A 192 -37.03 18.31 -16.93
C THR A 192 -35.79 17.46 -17.19
N SER A 193 -34.61 18.07 -17.31
CA SER A 193 -33.33 17.41 -17.54
C SER A 193 -32.22 18.07 -16.74
N ASN A 194 -31.14 17.31 -16.49
CA ASN A 194 -29.93 17.83 -15.87
C ASN A 194 -29.36 19.00 -16.69
N LYS A 195 -28.87 20.03 -15.99
CA LYS A 195 -28.33 21.26 -16.60
C LYS A 195 -27.10 21.73 -15.84
N ASN A 196 -26.00 21.95 -16.56
CA ASN A 196 -24.83 22.70 -16.08
C ASN A 196 -24.97 24.16 -16.51
N TYR A 197 -24.86 25.09 -15.57
CA TYR A 197 -25.03 26.51 -15.82
C TYR A 197 -23.70 27.26 -15.78
N GLU A 198 -23.58 28.27 -16.63
CA GLU A 198 -22.55 29.32 -16.55
C GLU A 198 -23.26 30.67 -16.59
N LEU A 199 -23.09 31.50 -15.55
CA LEU A 199 -23.51 32.89 -15.55
C LEU A 199 -22.30 33.79 -15.81
N GLN A 200 -22.23 34.34 -17.01
CA GLN A 200 -21.23 35.34 -17.38
C GLN A 200 -21.73 36.73 -17.01
N ILE A 201 -20.93 37.47 -16.26
CA ILE A 201 -21.24 38.80 -15.76
C ILE A 201 -20.13 39.74 -16.23
N SER A 202 -20.47 40.67 -17.13
CA SER A 202 -19.51 41.50 -17.83
C SER A 202 -19.81 43.00 -17.68
N GLN A 203 -18.75 43.79 -17.52
CA GLN A 203 -18.82 45.24 -17.54
C GLN A 203 -17.60 45.79 -18.29
N GLY A 204 -17.86 46.48 -19.41
CA GLY A 204 -16.79 46.89 -20.33
C GLY A 204 -16.08 45.67 -20.91
N SER A 205 -14.76 45.59 -20.71
CA SER A 205 -13.92 44.48 -21.14
C SER A 205 -13.75 43.36 -20.09
N VAL A 206 -14.21 43.56 -18.86
CA VAL A 206 -14.06 42.58 -17.78
C VAL A 206 -15.25 41.64 -17.78
N THR A 207 -15.00 40.33 -17.76
CA THR A 207 -16.04 39.28 -17.66
C THR A 207 -15.65 38.31 -16.55
N ASN A 208 -16.60 38.03 -15.65
CA ASN A 208 -16.50 37.01 -14.61
C ASN A 208 -17.54 35.91 -14.87
N SER A 209 -17.15 34.64 -14.77
CA SER A 209 -18.07 33.50 -14.91
C SER A 209 -18.35 32.86 -13.56
N LYS A 210 -19.60 32.40 -13.36
CA LYS A 210 -20.06 31.67 -12.18
C LYS A 210 -20.71 30.35 -12.63
N TYR A 211 -20.33 29.23 -12.02
CA TYR A 211 -20.81 27.90 -12.41
C TYR A 211 -21.68 27.29 -11.31
N PHE A 212 -22.68 26.49 -11.69
CA PHE A 212 -23.54 25.71 -10.79
C PHE A 212 -24.33 24.69 -11.63
N ALA A 213 -24.96 23.71 -11.00
CA ALA A 213 -25.68 22.64 -11.71
C ALA A 213 -27.05 22.33 -11.10
N VAL A 214 -27.90 21.72 -11.93
CA VAL A 214 -29.16 21.08 -11.52
C VAL A 214 -29.13 19.61 -11.91
N VAL A 215 -29.49 18.76 -10.94
CA VAL A 215 -29.78 17.35 -11.15
C VAL A 215 -31.28 17.11 -10.90
N VAL A 216 -31.94 16.47 -11.86
CA VAL A 216 -33.37 16.21 -11.84
C VAL A 216 -33.63 14.78 -11.38
N ASN A 217 -34.48 14.60 -10.36
CA ASN A 217 -35.00 13.30 -9.98
C ASN A 217 -35.75 12.68 -11.19
N PRO A 218 -35.29 11.54 -11.73
CA PRO A 218 -35.87 10.92 -12.92
C PRO A 218 -37.24 10.27 -12.68
N SER A 219 -37.78 10.34 -11.46
CA SER A 219 -38.88 9.50 -10.96
C SER A 219 -38.49 8.03 -11.01
N THR A 220 -37.75 7.59 -9.99
CA THR A 220 -37.15 6.24 -9.88
C THR A 220 -38.05 5.16 -10.46
N ILE A 221 -37.56 4.52 -11.52
CA ILE A 221 -38.26 3.43 -12.20
C ILE A 221 -37.96 2.14 -11.44
N THR A 222 -39.01 1.47 -10.95
CA THR A 222 -38.87 0.16 -10.30
C THR A 222 -39.06 -0.95 -11.33
N GLU A 223 -38.05 -1.79 -11.51
CA GLU A 223 -38.05 -2.91 -12.46
C GLU A 223 -37.17 -4.05 -11.93
N ALA A 224 -37.63 -5.29 -12.08
CA ALA A 224 -36.90 -6.46 -11.58
C ALA A 224 -35.50 -6.56 -12.20
N LEU A 225 -34.49 -6.77 -11.36
CA LEU A 225 -33.12 -7.06 -11.78
C LEU A 225 -33.12 -8.37 -12.59
N PRO A 226 -32.51 -8.39 -13.80
CA PRO A 226 -32.38 -9.62 -14.56
C PRO A 226 -31.66 -10.72 -13.76
N ASN A 227 -32.15 -11.96 -13.92
CA ASN A 227 -31.62 -13.09 -13.16
C ASN A 227 -30.15 -13.38 -13.49
N GLY A 228 -29.36 -13.76 -12.48
CA GLY A 228 -27.95 -14.16 -12.63
C GLY A 228 -26.94 -13.00 -12.64
N LEU A 229 -27.38 -11.75 -12.46
CA LEU A 229 -26.49 -10.60 -12.33
C LEU A 229 -25.99 -10.43 -10.89
N GLU A 230 -24.72 -10.07 -10.74
CA GLU A 230 -24.06 -9.81 -9.45
C GLU A 230 -23.81 -8.30 -9.28
N ILE A 231 -23.49 -7.86 -8.06
CA ILE A 231 -23.05 -6.46 -7.83
C ILE A 231 -21.76 -6.15 -8.61
N GLY A 232 -21.65 -4.93 -9.11
CA GLY A 232 -20.58 -4.46 -10.01
C GLY A 232 -20.94 -4.56 -11.49
N ILE A 233 -19.90 -4.69 -12.33
CA ILE A 233 -20.03 -4.78 -13.79
C ILE A 233 -20.33 -6.22 -14.22
N ASN A 234 -21.35 -6.41 -15.06
CA ASN A 234 -21.70 -7.68 -15.68
C ASN A 234 -21.61 -7.55 -17.21
N TYR A 235 -20.54 -8.08 -17.80
CA TYR A 235 -20.36 -8.07 -19.25
C TYR A 235 -21.30 -9.07 -19.94
N ASN A 236 -21.91 -8.68 -21.05
CA ASN A 236 -22.76 -9.59 -21.81
C ASN A 236 -21.89 -10.55 -22.64
N PRO A 237 -21.95 -11.88 -22.40
CA PRO A 237 -21.06 -12.83 -23.06
C PRO A 237 -21.38 -13.04 -24.55
N SER A 238 -22.55 -12.59 -25.00
CA SER A 238 -23.03 -12.76 -26.38
C SER A 238 -23.07 -11.46 -27.20
N ASP A 239 -22.91 -10.31 -26.55
CA ASP A 239 -23.01 -8.99 -27.18
C ASP A 239 -22.05 -7.99 -26.52
N ASN A 240 -20.87 -7.82 -27.13
CA ASN A 240 -19.84 -6.89 -26.64
C ASN A 240 -20.24 -5.41 -26.75
N THR A 241 -21.43 -5.07 -27.25
CA THR A 241 -21.95 -3.70 -27.21
C THR A 241 -22.72 -3.38 -25.93
N LYS A 242 -22.81 -4.35 -25.01
CA LYS A 242 -23.62 -4.25 -23.79
C LYS A 242 -22.86 -4.64 -22.52
N ALA A 243 -23.20 -3.96 -21.44
CA ALA A 243 -22.80 -4.31 -20.09
C ALA A 243 -23.90 -3.87 -19.11
N THR A 244 -24.18 -4.68 -18.11
CA THR A 244 -25.16 -4.34 -17.07
C THR A 244 -24.43 -3.98 -15.77
N LEU A 245 -24.69 -2.78 -15.29
CA LEU A 245 -24.18 -2.24 -14.05
C LEU A 245 -25.17 -2.54 -12.93
N VAL A 246 -24.68 -3.01 -11.78
CA VAL A 246 -25.51 -3.28 -10.60
C VAL A 246 -24.85 -2.69 -9.36
N LEU A 247 -25.50 -1.70 -8.74
CA LEU A 247 -25.03 -1.04 -7.54
C LEU A 247 -25.94 -1.40 -6.36
N ASN A 248 -25.35 -1.78 -5.22
CA ASN A 248 -26.10 -2.00 -4.00
C ASN A 248 -26.03 -0.76 -3.09
N ALA A 249 -27.04 0.11 -3.19
CA ALA A 249 -27.10 1.40 -2.51
C ALA A 249 -28.41 1.55 -1.71
N PRO A 250 -28.60 0.77 -0.62
CA PRO A 250 -29.82 0.82 0.17
C PRO A 250 -30.09 2.20 0.78
N GLY A 251 -31.38 2.52 0.96
CA GLY A 251 -31.82 3.83 1.43
C GLY A 251 -31.69 5.00 0.44
N LYS A 252 -31.00 4.85 -0.70
CA LYS A 252 -30.86 5.93 -1.69
C LYS A 252 -32.11 6.07 -2.58
N ASP A 253 -32.37 7.28 -3.05
CA ASP A 253 -33.57 7.62 -3.82
C ASP A 253 -33.41 7.25 -5.29
N PHE A 254 -32.31 7.70 -5.92
CA PHE A 254 -31.98 7.38 -7.30
C PHE A 254 -30.49 7.47 -7.55
N VAL A 255 -30.06 6.86 -8.66
CA VAL A 255 -28.67 6.86 -9.10
C VAL A 255 -28.62 7.16 -10.59
N TYR A 256 -27.77 8.10 -10.99
CA TYR A 256 -27.39 8.27 -12.40
C TYR A 256 -26.03 7.64 -12.67
N VAL A 257 -25.82 7.16 -13.90
CA VAL A 257 -24.50 6.72 -14.39
C VAL A 257 -23.94 7.80 -15.31
N ALA A 258 -22.92 8.53 -14.83
CA ALA A 258 -22.20 9.54 -15.61
C ALA A 258 -20.88 8.95 -16.10
N GLY A 259 -20.57 9.11 -17.38
CA GLY A 259 -19.31 8.59 -17.91
C GLY A 259 -18.94 9.13 -19.27
N SER A 260 -17.81 8.66 -19.77
CA SER A 260 -17.27 9.02 -21.09
C SER A 260 -18.27 8.82 -22.25
N PHE A 261 -19.14 7.80 -22.19
CA PHE A 261 -20.16 7.52 -23.21
C PHE A 261 -21.32 8.52 -23.24
N ASN A 262 -21.50 9.35 -22.20
CA ASN A 262 -22.50 10.42 -22.16
C ASN A 262 -21.89 11.79 -21.84
N ASN A 263 -20.58 11.95 -22.10
CA ASN A 263 -19.81 13.16 -21.83
C ASN A 263 -19.99 13.67 -20.39
N TRP A 264 -20.11 12.77 -19.42
CA TRP A 264 -20.31 13.09 -18.01
C TRP A 264 -21.56 13.94 -17.72
N ASN A 265 -22.55 13.91 -18.61
CA ASN A 265 -23.81 14.62 -18.47
C ASN A 265 -24.99 13.66 -18.65
N PRO A 266 -25.29 12.83 -17.63
CA PRO A 266 -26.36 11.84 -17.73
C PRO A 266 -27.72 12.52 -17.86
N ASN A 267 -28.60 11.91 -18.65
CA ASN A 267 -30.02 12.25 -18.71
C ASN A 267 -30.84 11.07 -18.17
N SER A 268 -32.17 11.14 -18.25
CA SER A 268 -33.08 10.09 -17.71
C SER A 268 -32.85 8.69 -18.29
N THR A 269 -32.24 8.53 -19.47
CA THR A 269 -31.91 7.20 -20.01
C THR A 269 -30.75 6.53 -19.28
N TYR A 270 -29.96 7.30 -18.52
CA TYR A 270 -28.86 6.82 -17.68
C TYR A 270 -29.20 6.80 -16.19
N ALA A 271 -30.47 6.99 -15.84
CA ALA A 271 -30.97 6.71 -14.51
C ALA A 271 -31.03 5.19 -14.30
N MET A 272 -30.45 4.70 -13.21
CA MET A 272 -30.55 3.30 -12.84
C MET A 272 -31.97 2.99 -12.36
N LYS A 273 -32.44 1.79 -12.70
CA LYS A 273 -33.71 1.24 -12.23
C LYS A 273 -33.52 0.64 -10.84
N LYS A 274 -34.50 0.77 -9.95
CA LYS A 274 -34.48 0.11 -8.64
C LYS A 274 -35.11 -1.27 -8.75
N ASP A 275 -34.46 -2.29 -8.21
CA ASP A 275 -34.98 -3.65 -8.22
C ASP A 275 -36.31 -3.75 -7.44
N THR A 276 -37.20 -4.62 -7.89
CA THR A 276 -38.50 -4.88 -7.24
C THR A 276 -38.39 -5.70 -5.94
N SER A 277 -37.30 -6.44 -5.77
CA SER A 277 -37.15 -7.44 -4.69
C SER A 277 -36.01 -7.15 -3.72
N SER A 278 -35.19 -6.15 -4.02
CA SER A 278 -34.01 -5.76 -3.26
C SER A 278 -33.77 -4.26 -3.37
N GLU A 279 -32.80 -3.75 -2.62
CA GLU A 279 -32.44 -2.32 -2.66
C GLU A 279 -31.35 -2.00 -3.70
N LYS A 280 -31.14 -2.90 -4.67
CA LYS A 280 -30.15 -2.73 -5.74
C LYS A 280 -30.68 -1.81 -6.84
N PHE A 281 -29.76 -1.06 -7.42
CA PHE A 281 -29.95 -0.26 -8.62
C PHE A 281 -29.25 -0.93 -9.79
N TRP A 282 -29.86 -0.91 -10.98
CA TRP A 282 -29.26 -1.51 -12.17
C TRP A 282 -29.52 -0.72 -13.46
N LEU A 283 -28.58 -0.81 -14.40
CA LEU A 283 -28.70 -0.21 -15.74
C LEU A 283 -27.94 -1.07 -16.78
N GLU A 284 -28.61 -1.46 -17.86
CA GLU A 284 -27.93 -2.01 -19.05
C GLU A 284 -27.47 -0.86 -19.95
N LEU A 285 -26.16 -0.71 -20.10
CA LEU A 285 -25.56 0.13 -21.12
C LEU A 285 -25.60 -0.60 -22.45
N THR A 286 -25.92 0.13 -23.52
CA THR A 286 -25.97 -0.38 -24.89
C THR A 286 -25.21 0.54 -25.84
N GLY A 287 -24.81 0.04 -27.00
CA GLY A 287 -24.07 0.83 -27.99
C GLY A 287 -22.61 1.08 -27.62
N LEU A 288 -22.04 0.28 -26.72
CA LEU A 288 -20.63 0.31 -26.39
C LEU A 288 -19.80 -0.24 -27.56
N THR A 289 -18.60 0.30 -27.76
CA THR A 289 -17.64 -0.23 -28.73
C THR A 289 -16.78 -1.31 -28.07
N SER A 290 -16.78 -2.52 -28.64
CA SER A 290 -15.93 -3.62 -28.17
C SER A 290 -14.45 -3.19 -28.09
N GLY A 291 -13.81 -3.43 -26.95
CA GLY A 291 -12.40 -3.10 -26.69
C GLY A 291 -12.14 -1.64 -26.33
N GLN A 292 -13.11 -0.74 -26.49
CA GLN A 292 -12.96 0.66 -26.09
C GLN A 292 -12.98 0.78 -24.56
N VAL A 293 -12.04 1.55 -24.01
CA VAL A 293 -12.01 1.92 -22.61
C VAL A 293 -13.00 3.06 -22.38
N TYR A 294 -13.97 2.79 -21.52
CA TYR A 294 -14.89 3.79 -20.99
C TYR A 294 -14.60 3.98 -19.50
N THR A 295 -14.84 5.19 -19.00
CA THR A 295 -14.81 5.51 -17.58
C THR A 295 -16.18 6.00 -17.11
N TYR A 296 -16.58 5.69 -15.87
CA TYR A 296 -17.82 6.18 -15.29
C TYR A 296 -17.76 6.36 -13.75
N GLN A 297 -18.74 7.10 -13.23
CA GLN A 297 -19.08 7.22 -11.82
C GLN A 297 -20.60 7.09 -11.63
N TYR A 298 -20.99 6.67 -10.44
CA TYR A 298 -22.36 6.78 -9.96
C TYR A 298 -22.58 8.15 -9.32
N TRP A 299 -23.65 8.85 -9.71
CA TRP A 299 -24.17 10.00 -8.98
C TRP A 299 -25.30 9.50 -8.10
N VAL A 300 -24.98 9.26 -6.84
CA VAL A 300 -25.87 8.65 -5.85
C VAL A 300 -26.57 9.77 -5.09
N VAL A 301 -27.90 9.77 -5.10
CA VAL A 301 -28.71 10.84 -4.51
C VAL A 301 -29.55 10.33 -3.35
N ASP A 302 -29.55 11.12 -2.28
CA ASP A 302 -30.45 11.06 -1.15
C ASP A 302 -31.08 12.45 -0.99
N GLN A 303 -32.37 12.56 -1.28
CA GLN A 303 -33.12 13.83 -1.21
C GLN A 303 -33.39 14.24 0.23
N THR A 304 -33.28 13.31 1.18
CA THR A 304 -33.47 13.54 2.62
C THR A 304 -32.27 12.98 3.39
N PRO A 305 -31.06 13.50 3.12
CA PRO A 305 -29.83 12.92 3.65
C PRO A 305 -29.82 12.98 5.17
N THR A 306 -29.27 11.94 5.78
CA THR A 306 -28.91 11.95 7.21
C THR A 306 -28.05 13.18 7.51
N SER A 307 -28.23 13.78 8.69
CA SER A 307 -27.49 14.99 9.10
C SER A 307 -26.00 14.89 8.77
N ASN A 308 -25.45 16.00 8.25
CA ASN A 308 -24.06 16.10 7.78
C ASN A 308 -23.71 15.21 6.58
N SER A 309 -24.67 14.59 5.90
CA SER A 309 -24.40 13.88 4.64
C SER A 309 -24.75 14.77 3.46
N GLN A 310 -24.01 14.63 2.36
CA GLN A 310 -24.35 15.32 1.12
C GLN A 310 -25.58 14.69 0.47
N ALA A 311 -26.44 15.54 -0.11
CA ALA A 311 -27.62 15.08 -0.84
C ALA A 311 -27.25 14.34 -2.15
N MET A 312 -26.08 14.60 -2.71
CA MET A 312 -25.55 13.86 -3.86
C MET A 312 -24.05 13.64 -3.69
N VAL A 313 -23.59 12.43 -3.95
CA VAL A 313 -22.15 12.12 -4.08
C VAL A 313 -21.86 11.47 -5.42
N LYS A 314 -20.67 11.74 -5.96
CA LYS A 314 -20.11 11.03 -7.11
C LYS A 314 -19.12 10.00 -6.63
N THR A 315 -19.24 8.75 -7.06
CA THR A 315 -18.38 7.67 -6.58
C THR A 315 -18.12 6.63 -7.66
N ALA A 316 -16.96 5.99 -7.64
CA ALA A 316 -16.69 4.80 -8.44
C ALA A 316 -17.51 3.61 -7.93
N ASP A 317 -17.58 2.56 -8.74
CA ASP A 317 -18.19 1.29 -8.38
C ASP A 317 -17.41 0.60 -7.24
N PRO A 318 -18.06 0.21 -6.12
CA PRO A 318 -17.43 -0.57 -5.07
C PRO A 318 -16.77 -1.86 -5.54
N CYS A 319 -17.32 -2.48 -6.57
CA CYS A 319 -16.83 -3.69 -7.21
C CYS A 319 -16.16 -3.37 -8.55
N SER A 320 -15.48 -2.23 -8.66
CA SER A 320 -14.61 -1.95 -9.79
C SER A 320 -13.41 -2.90 -9.80
N THR A 321 -13.02 -3.43 -10.96
CA THR A 321 -11.78 -4.22 -11.12
C THR A 321 -10.56 -3.36 -11.47
N LEU A 322 -10.78 -2.10 -11.83
CA LEU A 322 -9.76 -1.12 -12.13
C LEU A 322 -10.33 0.28 -11.91
N VAL A 323 -9.68 1.08 -11.08
CA VAL A 323 -10.06 2.48 -10.82
C VAL A 323 -8.96 3.41 -11.27
N LEU A 324 -9.34 4.59 -11.78
CA LEU A 324 -8.40 5.67 -12.04
C LEU A 324 -8.55 6.74 -10.96
N SER A 325 -7.43 7.25 -10.48
CA SER A 325 -7.33 8.20 -9.38
C SER A 325 -6.57 9.45 -9.81
N PRO A 326 -7.12 10.66 -9.56
CA PRO A 326 -6.36 11.89 -9.78
C PRO A 326 -5.27 12.09 -8.72
N TYR A 327 -5.29 11.29 -7.64
CA TYR A 327 -4.42 11.43 -6.47
C TYR A 327 -3.17 10.54 -6.52
N ASP A 328 -3.14 9.53 -7.40
CA ASP A 328 -2.07 8.53 -7.42
C ASP A 328 -1.56 8.23 -8.84
N ASP A 329 -2.47 8.16 -9.82
CA ASP A 329 -2.12 7.79 -11.20
C ASP A 329 -1.07 8.68 -11.88
N PRO A 330 -1.02 10.02 -11.65
CA PRO A 330 0.00 10.88 -12.25
C PRO A 330 1.45 10.50 -11.90
N TRP A 331 1.65 9.70 -10.86
CA TRP A 331 2.97 9.28 -10.39
C TRP A 331 3.29 7.81 -10.71
N ILE A 332 2.42 7.13 -11.46
CA ILE A 332 2.66 5.75 -11.91
C ILE A 332 3.48 5.76 -13.21
N ALA A 333 4.54 4.94 -13.25
CA ALA A 333 5.40 4.85 -14.41
C ALA A 333 4.72 4.07 -15.57
N GLU A 334 4.87 4.57 -16.80
CA GLU A 334 4.43 3.90 -18.03
C GLU A 334 5.09 2.53 -18.24
N THR A 335 6.26 2.30 -17.63
CA THR A 335 6.94 0.99 -17.63
C THR A 335 6.21 -0.04 -16.76
N SER A 336 5.59 0.39 -15.65
CA SER A 336 4.81 -0.49 -14.78
C SER A 336 3.39 -0.69 -15.34
N PHE A 337 2.73 0.40 -15.73
CA PHE A 337 1.37 0.38 -16.28
C PHE A 337 1.30 1.11 -17.63
N PRO A 338 1.53 0.40 -18.75
CA PRO A 338 1.50 1.01 -20.07
C PRO A 338 0.12 1.59 -20.42
N GLY A 339 0.11 2.86 -20.81
CA GLY A 339 -1.08 3.60 -21.19
C GLY A 339 -1.74 4.38 -20.07
N ILE A 340 -1.14 4.47 -18.87
CA ILE A 340 -1.73 5.19 -17.72
C ILE A 340 -1.97 6.67 -18.02
N THR A 341 -1.12 7.32 -18.81
CA THR A 341 -1.31 8.73 -19.21
C THR A 341 -2.10 8.92 -20.51
N THR A 342 -2.49 7.82 -21.18
CA THR A 342 -3.15 7.88 -22.50
C THR A 342 -4.46 7.08 -22.51
N THR A 343 -4.38 5.75 -22.68
CA THR A 343 -5.54 4.86 -22.77
C THR A 343 -6.37 4.86 -21.48
N TYR A 344 -5.69 4.97 -20.34
CA TYR A 344 -6.26 5.01 -19.00
C TYR A 344 -6.07 6.38 -18.33
N ALA A 345 -5.99 7.45 -19.14
CA ALA A 345 -5.88 8.79 -18.61
C ALA A 345 -7.10 9.15 -17.75
N TYR A 346 -6.83 9.72 -16.57
CA TYR A 346 -7.90 10.22 -15.71
C TYR A 346 -8.76 11.27 -16.46
N PRO A 347 -10.10 11.15 -16.43
CA PRO A 347 -11.00 12.00 -17.21
C PRO A 347 -11.02 13.46 -16.71
N SER A 348 -10.79 14.40 -17.60
CA SER A 348 -10.79 15.84 -17.28
C SER A 348 -12.15 16.30 -16.70
N GLY A 349 -12.08 17.21 -15.72
CA GLY A 349 -13.26 17.81 -15.08
C GLY A 349 -13.97 16.89 -14.08
N GLN A 350 -13.48 15.66 -13.86
CA GLN A 350 -14.00 14.77 -12.82
C GLN A 350 -13.20 14.91 -11.53
N GLU A 351 -13.82 14.48 -10.44
CA GLU A 351 -13.23 14.43 -9.10
C GLU A 351 -13.35 13.02 -8.54
N ARG A 352 -12.42 12.63 -7.64
CA ARG A 352 -12.40 11.31 -6.98
C ARG A 352 -12.15 10.16 -7.97
N GLU A 353 -12.17 8.93 -7.47
CA GLU A 353 -11.92 7.75 -8.27
C GLU A 353 -13.01 7.53 -9.33
N VAL A 354 -12.59 7.02 -10.49
CA VAL A 354 -13.50 6.65 -11.60
C VAL A 354 -13.33 5.18 -11.95
N THR A 355 -14.44 4.50 -12.24
CA THR A 355 -14.42 3.09 -12.66
C THR A 355 -14.06 2.97 -14.12
N VAL A 356 -13.20 2.01 -14.46
CA VAL A 356 -12.93 1.60 -15.84
C VAL A 356 -13.88 0.49 -16.27
N LEU A 357 -14.48 0.65 -17.45
CA LEU A 357 -15.36 -0.32 -18.11
C LEU A 357 -14.83 -0.60 -19.51
N GLN A 358 -14.67 -1.88 -19.86
CA GLN A 358 -14.22 -2.29 -21.19
C GLN A 358 -14.90 -3.60 -21.57
N THR A 359 -15.78 -3.57 -22.58
CA THR A 359 -16.39 -4.79 -23.14
C THR A 359 -15.43 -5.46 -24.12
N GLY A 360 -15.65 -6.74 -24.44
CA GLY A 360 -14.82 -7.45 -25.42
C GLY A 360 -13.33 -7.54 -25.05
N GLN A 361 -13.03 -7.56 -23.76
CA GLN A 361 -11.68 -7.81 -23.25
C GLN A 361 -11.17 -9.15 -23.79
N THR A 362 -9.88 -9.20 -24.12
CA THR A 362 -9.22 -10.46 -24.48
C THR A 362 -8.91 -11.22 -23.19
N PRO A 363 -9.47 -12.42 -22.97
CA PRO A 363 -9.13 -13.21 -21.79
C PRO A 363 -7.65 -13.55 -21.77
N TYR A 364 -7.04 -13.53 -20.59
CA TYR A 364 -5.65 -13.99 -20.42
C TYR A 364 -5.54 -15.48 -20.76
N ASN A 365 -4.56 -15.83 -21.58
CA ASN A 365 -4.33 -17.21 -22.03
C ASN A 365 -3.44 -17.96 -21.03
N TRP A 366 -4.05 -18.52 -20.00
CA TRP A 366 -3.35 -19.33 -18.99
C TRP A 366 -2.63 -20.54 -19.59
N GLN A 367 -1.34 -20.68 -19.29
CA GLN A 367 -0.55 -21.86 -19.66
C GLN A 367 -0.84 -23.03 -18.72
N VAL A 368 -1.07 -22.76 -17.42
CA VAL A 368 -1.47 -23.76 -16.44
C VAL A 368 -2.97 -23.65 -16.15
N THR A 369 -3.74 -24.61 -16.64
CA THR A 369 -5.20 -24.64 -16.43
C THR A 369 -5.63 -25.49 -15.23
N ASN A 370 -4.81 -26.45 -14.81
CA ASN A 370 -5.12 -27.40 -13.73
C ASN A 370 -3.93 -27.49 -12.76
N PHE A 371 -3.67 -26.42 -12.02
CA PHE A 371 -2.59 -26.40 -11.05
C PHE A 371 -2.89 -27.34 -9.86
N THR A 372 -1.94 -28.22 -9.54
CA THR A 372 -2.03 -29.07 -8.35
C THR A 372 -1.33 -28.36 -7.20
N LYS A 373 -2.14 -27.76 -6.32
CA LYS A 373 -1.66 -27.08 -5.12
C LYS A 373 -0.80 -28.01 -4.25
N PRO A 374 0.35 -27.54 -3.73
CA PRO A 374 1.15 -28.29 -2.77
C PRO A 374 0.37 -28.76 -1.55
N ASN A 375 0.86 -29.81 -0.88
CA ASN A 375 0.25 -30.22 0.38
C ASN A 375 0.45 -29.12 1.44
N LYS A 376 -0.65 -28.63 2.01
CA LYS A 376 -0.66 -27.60 3.06
C LYS A 376 0.20 -27.93 4.28
N ASP A 377 0.37 -29.21 4.62
CA ASP A 377 1.23 -29.66 5.73
C ASP A 377 2.73 -29.40 5.45
N ASN A 378 3.10 -29.27 4.17
CA ASN A 378 4.47 -29.14 3.68
C ASN A 378 4.77 -27.76 3.07
N LEU A 379 3.90 -26.77 3.26
CA LEU A 379 4.15 -25.45 2.72
C LEU A 379 5.42 -24.84 3.32
N VAL A 380 6.24 -24.26 2.45
CA VAL A 380 7.24 -23.27 2.77
C VAL A 380 6.86 -22.04 1.97
N VAL A 381 6.20 -21.12 2.67
CA VAL A 381 5.66 -19.88 2.12
C VAL A 381 6.76 -18.82 2.13
N TYR A 382 6.90 -18.10 1.03
CA TYR A 382 7.73 -16.91 0.95
C TYR A 382 6.83 -15.67 0.96
N GLU A 383 6.82 -14.93 2.06
CA GLU A 383 6.08 -13.67 2.17
C GLU A 383 6.84 -12.56 1.43
N LEU A 384 6.17 -11.91 0.48
CA LEU A 384 6.77 -11.03 -0.53
C LEU A 384 6.01 -9.70 -0.62
N LEU A 385 6.75 -8.60 -0.43
CA LEU A 385 6.31 -7.26 -0.79
C LEU A 385 6.91 -6.87 -2.14
N VAL A 386 6.07 -6.70 -3.18
CA VAL A 386 6.52 -6.39 -4.55
C VAL A 386 7.36 -5.11 -4.59
N ARG A 387 6.92 -4.07 -3.87
CA ARG A 387 7.61 -2.78 -3.78
C ARG A 387 9.06 -2.89 -3.35
N ASP A 388 9.34 -3.68 -2.33
CA ASP A 388 10.67 -3.75 -1.71
C ASP A 388 11.53 -4.88 -2.31
N PHE A 389 10.97 -5.69 -3.23
CA PHE A 389 11.68 -6.80 -3.85
C PHE A 389 12.74 -6.33 -4.84
N ASP A 390 12.44 -5.34 -5.68
CA ASP A 390 13.36 -4.81 -6.69
C ASP A 390 13.22 -3.27 -6.83
N ALA A 391 14.24 -2.61 -7.37
CA ALA A 391 14.30 -1.17 -7.53
C ALA A 391 13.19 -0.61 -8.43
N ASP A 392 12.72 -1.37 -9.43
CA ASP A 392 11.63 -0.96 -10.33
C ASP A 392 10.22 -1.28 -9.80
N ARG A 393 10.12 -1.97 -8.64
CA ARG A 393 8.91 -2.07 -7.79
C ARG A 393 7.67 -2.59 -8.51
N ASN A 394 7.81 -3.54 -9.43
CA ASN A 394 6.70 -4.01 -10.25
C ASN A 394 6.73 -5.54 -10.44
N TYR A 395 5.65 -6.08 -10.98
CA TYR A 395 5.51 -7.52 -11.21
C TYR A 395 6.51 -8.09 -12.22
N GLN A 396 7.00 -7.30 -13.19
CA GLN A 396 7.98 -7.76 -14.17
C GLN A 396 9.28 -8.18 -13.48
N GLU A 397 9.71 -7.44 -12.47
CA GLU A 397 10.94 -7.77 -11.73
C GLU A 397 10.85 -9.06 -10.91
N VAL A 398 9.65 -9.38 -10.41
CA VAL A 398 9.40 -10.67 -9.74
C VAL A 398 9.39 -11.81 -10.76
N ILE A 399 8.77 -11.60 -11.92
CA ILE A 399 8.73 -12.56 -13.05
C ILE A 399 10.14 -12.90 -13.52
N ASP A 400 10.97 -11.87 -13.78
CA ASP A 400 12.32 -12.03 -14.30
C ASP A 400 13.25 -12.76 -13.32
N LYS A 401 12.88 -12.77 -12.04
CA LYS A 401 13.62 -13.45 -10.95
C LYS A 401 12.93 -14.73 -10.47
N ILE A 402 12.01 -15.34 -11.23
CA ILE A 402 11.36 -16.60 -10.81
C ILE A 402 12.35 -17.71 -10.46
N ASP A 403 13.50 -17.76 -11.14
CA ASP A 403 14.56 -18.74 -10.88
C ASP A 403 15.10 -18.64 -9.44
N TYR A 404 15.03 -17.46 -8.82
CA TYR A 404 15.36 -17.28 -7.41
C TYR A 404 14.48 -18.15 -6.49
N PHE A 405 13.16 -18.10 -6.68
CA PHE A 405 12.22 -18.86 -5.86
C PHE A 405 12.28 -20.34 -6.16
N LYS A 406 12.39 -20.69 -7.44
CA LYS A 406 12.52 -22.07 -7.90
C LYS A 406 13.76 -22.76 -7.33
N ASN A 407 14.91 -22.09 -7.39
CA ASN A 407 16.16 -22.65 -6.88
C ASN A 407 16.18 -22.72 -5.34
N LEU A 408 15.46 -21.82 -4.66
CA LEU A 408 15.25 -21.89 -3.22
C LEU A 408 14.32 -23.05 -2.85
N GLY A 409 13.46 -23.49 -3.77
CA GLY A 409 12.58 -24.65 -3.59
C GLY A 409 11.33 -24.36 -2.75
N ILE A 410 11.02 -23.08 -2.48
CA ILE A 410 9.72 -22.71 -1.89
C ILE A 410 8.59 -23.20 -2.78
N ASN A 411 7.45 -23.50 -2.18
CA ASN A 411 6.29 -24.04 -2.90
C ASN A 411 5.05 -23.13 -2.78
N ALA A 412 5.16 -21.99 -2.10
CA ALA A 412 4.15 -20.94 -2.16
C ALA A 412 4.78 -19.56 -1.98
N ILE A 413 4.24 -18.56 -2.66
CA ILE A 413 4.50 -17.14 -2.41
C ILE A 413 3.23 -16.54 -1.79
N GLU A 414 3.38 -15.83 -0.67
CA GLU A 414 2.35 -14.98 -0.11
C GLU A 414 2.63 -13.55 -0.53
N LEU A 415 1.81 -13.03 -1.44
CA LEU A 415 1.87 -11.63 -1.84
C LEU A 415 1.21 -10.79 -0.75
N MET A 416 1.95 -9.84 -0.19
CA MET A 416 1.37 -8.75 0.58
C MET A 416 0.30 -8.02 -0.25
N PRO A 417 -0.63 -7.27 0.37
CA PRO A 417 -1.81 -6.76 -0.33
C PRO A 417 -1.47 -6.00 -1.62
N VAL A 418 -2.13 -6.41 -2.71
CA VAL A 418 -2.03 -5.79 -4.04
C VAL A 418 -3.37 -5.22 -4.53
N MET A 419 -4.38 -5.20 -3.66
CA MET A 419 -5.64 -4.52 -3.94
C MET A 419 -5.40 -3.00 -3.91
N GLU A 420 -6.12 -2.22 -4.72
CA GLU A 420 -5.91 -0.78 -4.81
C GLU A 420 -6.04 -0.11 -3.43
N PHE A 421 -4.97 0.56 -3.04
CA PHE A 421 -4.81 1.22 -1.74
C PHE A 421 -4.55 2.71 -1.91
N GLU A 422 -4.60 3.46 -0.80
CA GLU A 422 -4.38 4.89 -0.89
C GLU A 422 -2.88 5.25 -1.03
N GLY A 423 -2.52 5.99 -2.08
CA GLY A 423 -1.13 6.31 -2.39
C GLY A 423 -0.47 5.21 -3.21
N ASN A 424 0.74 5.49 -3.72
CA ASN A 424 1.53 4.50 -4.50
C ASN A 424 2.60 3.79 -3.65
N GLU A 425 2.90 4.29 -2.45
CA GLU A 425 4.00 3.82 -1.61
C GLU A 425 3.45 3.37 -0.25
N SER A 426 3.02 2.11 -0.18
CA SER A 426 2.44 1.49 1.02
C SER A 426 2.77 -0.01 1.06
N TRP A 427 2.47 -0.65 2.19
CA TRP A 427 2.39 -2.12 2.29
C TRP A 427 1.03 -2.67 1.85
N GLY A 428 0.09 -1.80 1.49
CA GLY A 428 -1.19 -2.12 0.86
C GLY A 428 -2.36 -2.36 1.81
N TYR A 429 -2.14 -2.38 3.13
CA TYR A 429 -3.20 -2.55 4.12
C TYR A 429 -4.19 -1.38 4.18
N ASN A 430 -3.84 -0.20 3.68
CA ASN A 430 -4.76 0.93 3.53
C ASN A 430 -5.64 0.82 2.27
N THR A 431 -6.28 -0.34 2.09
CA THR A 431 -7.07 -0.68 0.90
C THR A 431 -8.32 0.21 0.77
N ALA A 432 -8.53 0.75 -0.43
CA ALA A 432 -9.73 1.52 -0.78
C ALA A 432 -10.68 0.71 -1.68
N TYR A 433 -10.16 -0.10 -2.61
CA TYR A 433 -10.96 -0.91 -3.55
C TYR A 433 -10.48 -2.36 -3.59
N HIS A 434 -11.10 -3.23 -2.80
CA HIS A 434 -10.66 -4.62 -2.63
C HIS A 434 -10.74 -5.49 -3.90
N MET A 435 -11.54 -5.10 -4.90
CA MET A 435 -11.66 -5.85 -6.17
C MET A 435 -10.79 -5.25 -7.27
N ALA A 436 -10.26 -4.04 -7.08
CA ALA A 436 -9.35 -3.42 -8.03
C ALA A 436 -7.91 -3.84 -7.73
N LEU A 437 -7.16 -4.14 -8.78
CA LEU A 437 -5.72 -4.35 -8.68
C LEU A 437 -5.03 -2.98 -8.60
N ASP A 438 -4.10 -2.85 -7.66
CA ASP A 438 -3.27 -1.65 -7.58
C ASP A 438 -2.39 -1.49 -8.82
N LYS A 439 -2.51 -0.33 -9.46
CA LYS A 439 -1.87 -0.05 -10.75
C LYS A 439 -0.36 0.14 -10.64
N PHE A 440 0.15 0.49 -9.46
CA PHE A 440 1.57 0.82 -9.26
C PHE A 440 2.48 -0.37 -9.58
N TYR A 441 2.05 -1.58 -9.22
CA TYR A 441 2.80 -2.81 -9.48
C TYR A 441 2.65 -3.33 -10.92
N GLY A 442 1.59 -2.91 -11.63
CA GLY A 442 1.40 -3.14 -13.04
C GLY A 442 -0.01 -3.62 -13.42
N THR A 443 -0.16 -4.08 -14.66
CA THR A 443 -1.49 -4.44 -15.21
C THR A 443 -2.04 -5.78 -14.69
N GLU A 444 -3.35 -5.98 -14.80
CA GLU A 444 -4.03 -7.27 -14.50
C GLU A 444 -3.37 -8.46 -15.22
N ASN A 445 -3.01 -8.30 -16.50
CA ASN A 445 -2.36 -9.36 -17.26
C ASN A 445 -0.95 -9.67 -16.75
N LYS A 446 -0.24 -8.69 -16.19
CA LYS A 446 1.10 -8.91 -15.63
C LYS A 446 1.04 -9.67 -14.31
N LEU A 447 0.06 -9.38 -13.45
CA LEU A 447 -0.17 -10.20 -12.25
C LEU A 447 -0.58 -11.64 -12.62
N LYS A 448 -1.46 -11.82 -13.62
CA LYS A 448 -1.82 -13.16 -14.11
C LYS A 448 -0.61 -13.91 -14.68
N GLU A 449 0.28 -13.23 -15.39
CA GLU A 449 1.54 -13.81 -15.88
C GLU A 449 2.43 -14.28 -14.74
N LEU A 450 2.58 -13.47 -13.67
CA LEU A 450 3.32 -13.87 -12.47
C LEU A 450 2.71 -15.12 -11.84
N ILE A 451 1.40 -15.17 -11.64
CA ILE A 451 0.70 -16.31 -11.04
C ILE A 451 0.87 -17.56 -11.92
N ASP A 452 0.67 -17.43 -13.23
CA ASP A 452 0.81 -18.54 -14.18
C ASP A 452 2.25 -19.08 -14.21
N LEU A 453 3.25 -18.19 -14.10
CA LEU A 453 4.66 -18.57 -14.03
C LEU A 453 5.02 -19.26 -12.70
N CYS A 454 4.43 -18.83 -11.58
CA CYS A 454 4.51 -19.54 -10.30
C CYS A 454 3.92 -20.96 -10.44
N HIS A 455 2.72 -21.07 -11.03
CA HIS A 455 2.06 -22.36 -11.26
C HIS A 455 2.88 -23.30 -12.15
N GLN A 456 3.54 -22.79 -13.19
CA GLN A 456 4.45 -23.56 -14.05
C GLN A 456 5.64 -24.16 -13.26
N ASN A 457 6.02 -23.55 -12.14
CA ASN A 457 7.12 -23.98 -11.30
C ASN A 457 6.67 -24.68 -10.01
N GLY A 458 5.38 -25.07 -9.90
CA GLY A 458 4.89 -25.79 -8.72
C GLY A 458 4.66 -24.89 -7.49
N ILE A 459 4.63 -23.56 -7.68
CA ILE A 459 4.53 -22.57 -6.62
C ILE A 459 3.10 -22.04 -6.57
N ALA A 460 2.42 -22.20 -5.44
CA ALA A 460 1.12 -21.59 -5.21
C ALA A 460 1.24 -20.09 -4.93
N VAL A 461 0.19 -19.32 -5.23
CA VAL A 461 0.12 -17.90 -4.89
C VAL A 461 -1.00 -17.66 -3.87
N ILE A 462 -0.61 -17.21 -2.69
CA ILE A 462 -1.49 -16.79 -1.59
C ILE A 462 -1.57 -15.26 -1.65
N LEU A 463 -2.77 -14.71 -1.54
CA LEU A 463 -2.97 -13.26 -1.45
C LEU A 463 -3.29 -12.86 -0.01
N ASP A 464 -2.57 -11.88 0.52
CA ASP A 464 -2.94 -11.23 1.78
C ASP A 464 -4.09 -10.25 1.56
N ILE A 465 -5.12 -10.35 2.40
CA ILE A 465 -6.36 -9.56 2.31
C ILE A 465 -6.74 -8.96 3.67
N ALA A 466 -6.97 -7.64 3.67
CA ALA A 466 -7.56 -6.92 4.78
C ALA A 466 -9.04 -6.67 4.50
N PHE A 467 -9.90 -7.27 5.32
CA PHE A 467 -11.35 -6.98 5.32
C PHE A 467 -11.85 -6.56 6.71
N ASN A 468 -10.95 -6.36 7.66
CA ASN A 468 -11.29 -5.82 8.97
C ASN A 468 -11.57 -4.30 8.91
N HIS A 469 -11.00 -3.60 7.93
CA HIS A 469 -11.26 -2.18 7.69
C HIS A 469 -11.17 -1.80 6.20
N ALA A 470 -11.55 -0.57 5.87
CA ALA A 470 -11.23 0.11 4.61
C ALA A 470 -10.79 1.56 4.87
N PHE A 471 -10.12 2.20 3.92
CA PHE A 471 -9.69 3.60 4.06
C PHE A 471 -10.67 4.61 3.41
N GLY A 472 -10.47 5.90 3.70
CA GLY A 472 -11.46 6.98 3.49
C GLY A 472 -11.90 7.22 2.04
N ARG A 473 -11.12 6.79 1.05
CA ARG A 473 -11.46 6.83 -0.39
C ARG A 473 -12.35 5.67 -0.85
N ASN A 474 -12.73 4.79 0.08
CA ASN A 474 -13.65 3.70 -0.20
C ASN A 474 -15.06 4.22 -0.61
N PRO A 475 -15.64 3.70 -1.71
CA PRO A 475 -16.90 4.22 -2.27
C PRO A 475 -18.11 3.91 -1.39
N MET A 476 -18.05 2.87 -0.54
CA MET A 476 -19.11 2.54 0.42
C MET A 476 -19.04 3.42 1.68
N VAL A 477 -17.90 4.00 2.02
CA VAL A 477 -17.85 5.09 3.02
C VAL A 477 -18.47 6.34 2.41
N ARG A 478 -18.02 6.71 1.20
CA ARG A 478 -18.46 7.91 0.48
C ARG A 478 -19.97 8.02 0.28
N MET A 479 -20.66 6.92 -0.02
CA MET A 479 -22.12 6.92 -0.21
C MET A 479 -22.92 7.23 1.06
N TRP A 480 -22.38 6.99 2.24
CA TRP A 480 -23.00 7.26 3.54
C TRP A 480 -21.98 7.89 4.49
N MET A 481 -21.35 8.98 4.06
CA MET A 481 -20.34 9.70 4.85
C MET A 481 -20.96 10.78 5.74
N ASN A 482 -20.37 10.98 6.91
CA ASN A 482 -20.63 12.10 7.81
C ASN A 482 -19.58 13.20 7.55
N ASP A 483 -19.98 14.23 6.82
CA ASP A 483 -19.17 15.34 6.28
C ASP A 483 -19.70 16.68 6.84
N PRO A 484 -19.40 17.00 8.12
CA PRO A 484 -19.92 18.19 8.80
C PRO A 484 -19.30 19.52 8.32
N ASP A 485 -18.13 19.48 7.67
CA ASP A 485 -17.41 20.66 7.16
C ASP A 485 -17.61 20.87 5.64
N GLY A 486 -18.16 19.89 4.93
CA GLY A 486 -18.56 20.00 3.53
C GLY A 486 -17.40 19.89 2.56
N ASP A 487 -16.28 19.28 2.96
CA ASP A 487 -15.08 19.13 2.11
C ASP A 487 -15.15 17.91 1.16
N GLY A 488 -16.19 17.08 1.34
CA GLY A 488 -16.42 15.88 0.57
C GLY A 488 -15.64 14.66 1.02
N TRP A 489 -15.22 14.63 2.28
CA TRP A 489 -14.63 13.50 2.98
C TRP A 489 -15.27 13.33 4.36
N GLY A 490 -15.15 12.13 4.94
CA GLY A 490 -15.68 11.85 6.26
C GLY A 490 -15.81 10.37 6.55
N SER A 491 -15.97 10.04 7.82
CA SER A 491 -16.21 8.68 8.29
C SER A 491 -17.66 8.24 8.03
N PRO A 492 -17.96 6.93 8.12
CA PRO A 492 -19.31 6.41 7.99
C PRO A 492 -20.32 7.11 8.91
N ASN A 493 -21.49 7.42 8.37
CA ASN A 493 -22.64 7.94 9.12
C ASN A 493 -23.49 6.78 9.66
N THR A 494 -24.43 7.10 10.55
CA THR A 494 -25.29 6.15 11.28
C THR A 494 -26.19 5.29 10.42
N ASP A 495 -26.44 5.70 9.17
CA ASP A 495 -27.20 4.97 8.16
C ASP A 495 -26.30 4.15 7.21
N ASN A 496 -24.98 4.13 7.43
CA ASN A 496 -24.07 3.34 6.61
C ASN A 496 -24.34 1.83 6.81
N PRO A 497 -24.67 1.09 5.74
CA PRO A 497 -25.05 -0.32 5.83
C PRO A 497 -23.84 -1.27 5.82
N TYR A 498 -22.63 -0.78 5.55
CA TYR A 498 -21.41 -1.58 5.39
C TYR A 498 -20.44 -1.45 6.56
N PHE A 499 -20.39 -0.29 7.21
CA PHE A 499 -19.40 0.03 8.24
C PHE A 499 -20.04 0.38 9.58
N ASN A 500 -19.28 0.20 10.65
CA ASN A 500 -19.61 0.73 11.96
C ASN A 500 -19.16 2.19 12.04
N THR A 501 -19.95 3.03 12.73
CA THR A 501 -19.55 4.42 13.03
C THR A 501 -18.48 4.50 14.12
N VAL A 502 -18.34 3.44 14.91
CA VAL A 502 -17.32 3.27 15.94
C VAL A 502 -16.85 1.84 15.88
N ALA A 503 -15.54 1.65 15.80
CA ALA A 503 -14.93 0.33 15.70
C ALA A 503 -15.37 -0.63 16.82
N ARG A 504 -15.58 -1.88 16.46
CA ARG A 504 -15.99 -2.95 17.38
C ARG A 504 -14.82 -3.81 17.88
N HIS A 505 -13.60 -3.28 17.82
CA HIS A 505 -12.38 -3.88 18.36
C HIS A 505 -11.30 -2.81 18.59
N THR A 506 -10.27 -3.10 19.39
CA THR A 506 -9.22 -2.13 19.79
C THR A 506 -8.11 -1.88 18.77
N TYR A 507 -8.07 -2.65 17.70
CA TYR A 507 -6.96 -2.64 16.74
C TYR A 507 -7.34 -1.98 15.40
N SER A 508 -8.44 -1.22 15.36
CA SER A 508 -8.88 -0.58 14.12
C SER A 508 -7.94 0.55 13.72
N VAL A 509 -7.56 0.58 12.44
CA VAL A 509 -6.67 1.57 11.81
C VAL A 509 -7.33 2.31 10.64
N GLY A 510 -8.60 2.00 10.35
CA GLY A 510 -9.40 2.61 9.31
C GLY A 510 -10.89 2.51 9.64
N GLU A 511 -11.74 2.54 8.62
CA GLU A 511 -13.19 2.41 8.80
C GLU A 511 -13.58 0.93 8.98
N ASP A 512 -14.14 0.62 10.14
CA ASP A 512 -14.42 -0.74 10.63
C ASP A 512 -15.60 -1.37 9.89
N PHE A 513 -15.37 -2.50 9.22
CA PHE A 513 -16.43 -3.21 8.51
C PHE A 513 -17.45 -3.82 9.47
N ASN A 514 -18.74 -3.62 9.20
CA ASN A 514 -19.82 -4.28 9.91
C ASN A 514 -20.08 -5.67 9.30
N HIS A 515 -19.40 -6.69 9.81
CA HIS A 515 -19.55 -8.06 9.32
C HIS A 515 -20.85 -8.77 9.76
N ALA A 516 -21.68 -8.14 10.59
CA ALA A 516 -23.05 -8.61 10.82
C ALA A 516 -23.98 -8.27 9.65
N SER A 517 -23.63 -7.25 8.85
CA SER A 517 -24.40 -6.83 7.68
C SER A 517 -24.31 -7.84 6.54
N THR A 518 -25.45 -8.21 5.97
CA THR A 518 -25.51 -9.01 4.74
C THR A 518 -24.87 -8.28 3.56
N TYR A 519 -24.91 -6.94 3.55
CA TYR A 519 -24.31 -6.14 2.49
C TYR A 519 -22.78 -6.25 2.48
N THR A 520 -22.15 -6.18 3.66
CA THR A 520 -20.71 -6.41 3.82
C THR A 520 -20.34 -7.84 3.43
N LYS A 521 -21.12 -8.83 3.87
CA LYS A 521 -20.87 -10.24 3.51
C LYS A 521 -20.95 -10.47 2.00
N ASP A 522 -21.92 -9.89 1.32
CA ASP A 522 -22.07 -10.00 -0.13
C ASP A 522 -20.92 -9.33 -0.88
N TYR A 523 -20.46 -8.16 -0.41
CA TYR A 523 -19.28 -7.47 -0.94
C TYR A 523 -18.01 -8.33 -0.79
N VAL A 524 -17.73 -8.82 0.42
CA VAL A 524 -16.56 -9.67 0.71
C VAL A 524 -16.56 -10.93 -0.17
N LYS A 525 -17.71 -11.62 -0.26
CA LYS A 525 -17.85 -12.81 -1.12
C LYS A 525 -17.67 -12.50 -2.60
N ARG A 526 -18.18 -11.35 -3.08
CA ARG A 526 -17.99 -10.92 -4.47
C ARG A 526 -16.51 -10.73 -4.79
N THR A 527 -15.77 -10.07 -3.89
CA THR A 527 -14.34 -9.84 -4.06
C THR A 527 -13.53 -11.12 -4.00
N ILE A 528 -13.80 -12.01 -3.03
CA ILE A 528 -13.16 -13.33 -2.92
C ILE A 528 -13.35 -14.15 -4.19
N LYS A 529 -14.58 -14.18 -4.72
CA LYS A 529 -14.89 -14.88 -5.97
C LYS A 529 -14.05 -14.33 -7.12
N HIS A 530 -13.88 -13.02 -7.21
CA HIS A 530 -13.07 -12.38 -8.24
C HIS A 530 -11.62 -12.87 -8.20
N TRP A 531 -10.95 -12.78 -7.05
CA TRP A 531 -9.55 -13.20 -6.93
C TRP A 531 -9.34 -14.72 -7.17
N ILE A 532 -10.26 -15.57 -6.69
CA ILE A 532 -10.18 -17.02 -6.95
C ILE A 532 -10.40 -17.33 -8.44
N THR A 533 -11.43 -16.76 -9.06
CA THR A 533 -11.86 -17.20 -10.40
C THR A 533 -11.18 -16.46 -11.55
N ASN A 534 -10.88 -15.17 -11.40
CA ASN A 534 -10.26 -14.36 -12.44
C ASN A 534 -8.72 -14.42 -12.39
N TYR A 535 -8.13 -14.50 -11.20
CA TYR A 535 -6.67 -14.51 -10.99
C TYR A 535 -6.12 -15.88 -10.61
N LYS A 536 -6.96 -16.88 -10.29
CA LYS A 536 -6.53 -18.21 -9.82
C LYS A 536 -5.67 -18.17 -8.56
N ILE A 537 -5.97 -17.24 -7.66
CA ILE A 537 -5.36 -17.22 -6.33
C ILE A 537 -5.64 -18.54 -5.61
N ASP A 538 -4.61 -19.11 -5.00
CA ASP A 538 -4.63 -20.45 -4.41
C ASP A 538 -5.00 -20.46 -2.93
N GLY A 539 -4.90 -19.30 -2.28
CA GLY A 539 -5.07 -19.14 -0.85
C GLY A 539 -5.25 -17.68 -0.45
N PHE A 540 -5.86 -17.46 0.71
CA PHE A 540 -5.88 -16.14 1.34
C PHE A 540 -5.23 -16.20 2.72
N ARG A 541 -4.39 -15.21 3.01
CA ARG A 541 -4.05 -14.82 4.38
C ARG A 541 -4.97 -13.67 4.78
N TRP A 542 -5.72 -13.87 5.85
CA TRP A 542 -6.71 -12.93 6.36
C TRP A 542 -6.08 -12.10 7.45
N ASP A 543 -5.86 -10.83 7.15
CA ASP A 543 -5.29 -9.84 8.06
C ASP A 543 -6.23 -9.52 9.22
N LEU A 544 -5.65 -9.42 10.41
CA LEU A 544 -6.28 -8.99 11.66
C LEU A 544 -7.69 -9.56 11.86
N THR A 545 -7.82 -10.90 11.86
CA THR A 545 -9.12 -11.59 12.00
C THR A 545 -9.86 -11.27 13.31
N LYS A 546 -9.16 -10.71 14.31
CA LYS A 546 -9.80 -10.18 15.52
C LYS A 546 -10.79 -9.05 15.21
N GLY A 547 -10.55 -8.26 14.17
CA GLY A 547 -11.40 -7.14 13.75
C GLY A 547 -12.74 -7.57 13.15
N PHE A 548 -12.98 -8.86 12.93
CA PHE A 548 -14.25 -9.34 12.38
C PHE A 548 -15.38 -9.40 13.42
N THR A 549 -15.08 -9.15 14.70
CA THR A 549 -16.10 -9.15 15.76
C THR A 549 -16.92 -7.86 15.75
N GLN A 550 -18.19 -7.98 16.15
CA GLN A 550 -19.16 -6.89 16.28
C GLN A 550 -19.59 -6.70 17.74
N ASN A 551 -19.00 -7.48 18.67
CA ASN A 551 -19.41 -7.57 20.07
C ASN A 551 -18.60 -6.69 21.03
N CYS A 552 -17.41 -6.22 20.64
CA CYS A 552 -16.53 -5.43 21.50
C CYS A 552 -16.64 -3.93 21.22
N THR A 553 -15.85 -3.14 21.95
CA THR A 553 -15.74 -1.68 21.76
C THR A 553 -14.32 -1.29 21.39
N SER A 554 -14.15 -0.12 20.79
CA SER A 554 -12.85 0.40 20.34
C SER A 554 -11.79 0.57 21.43
N GLY A 555 -12.17 0.54 22.72
CA GLY A 555 -11.24 0.61 23.85
C GLY A 555 -11.15 -0.66 24.70
N ASP A 556 -11.86 -1.73 24.35
CA ASP A 556 -11.93 -2.96 25.16
C ASP A 556 -11.01 -4.06 24.60
N GLU A 557 -9.73 -3.96 24.96
CA GLU A 557 -8.70 -4.89 24.49
C GLU A 557 -8.90 -6.30 25.07
N ASN A 558 -9.45 -6.38 26.30
CA ASN A 558 -9.78 -7.66 26.93
C ASN A 558 -10.87 -8.39 26.15
N CYS A 559 -11.94 -7.70 25.76
CA CYS A 559 -12.97 -8.28 24.90
C CYS A 559 -12.42 -8.68 23.53
N THR A 560 -11.61 -7.82 22.92
CA THR A 560 -11.01 -8.06 21.59
C THR A 560 -10.15 -9.33 21.57
N ASN A 561 -9.39 -9.58 22.64
CA ASN A 561 -8.52 -10.75 22.79
C ASN A 561 -9.21 -11.98 23.41
N ALA A 562 -10.41 -11.83 23.97
CA ALA A 562 -11.21 -12.95 24.46
C ALA A 562 -11.84 -13.72 23.28
N TYR A 563 -12.27 -14.95 23.54
CA TYR A 563 -13.02 -15.75 22.58
C TYR A 563 -14.29 -15.02 22.12
N GLN A 564 -14.50 -14.90 20.80
CA GLN A 564 -15.69 -14.28 20.22
C GLN A 564 -16.38 -15.20 19.20
N GLN A 565 -17.61 -15.63 19.51
CA GLN A 565 -18.34 -16.59 18.67
C GLN A 565 -18.76 -16.00 17.31
N ASP A 566 -19.12 -14.72 17.28
CA ASP A 566 -19.59 -14.03 16.07
C ASP A 566 -18.52 -13.98 14.98
N ARG A 567 -17.27 -13.66 15.34
CA ARG A 567 -16.17 -13.67 14.36
C ARG A 567 -15.81 -15.09 13.91
N ILE A 568 -15.94 -16.08 14.78
CA ILE A 568 -15.74 -17.48 14.40
C ILE A 568 -16.74 -17.90 13.33
N ASP A 569 -18.01 -17.55 13.52
CA ASP A 569 -19.10 -17.94 12.61
C ASP A 569 -18.96 -17.24 11.25
N VAL A 570 -18.68 -15.94 11.23
CA VAL A 570 -18.53 -15.20 9.96
C VAL A 570 -17.28 -15.60 9.18
N LEU A 571 -16.15 -15.85 9.86
CA LEU A 571 -14.93 -16.30 9.19
C LEU A 571 -15.08 -17.72 8.64
N LYS A 572 -15.80 -18.61 9.35
CA LYS A 572 -16.15 -19.94 8.81
C LYS A 572 -17.04 -19.83 7.58
N GLU A 573 -18.01 -18.91 7.59
CA GLU A 573 -18.88 -18.64 6.43
C GLU A 573 -18.06 -18.23 5.20
N TYR A 574 -17.09 -17.33 5.36
CA TYR A 574 -16.23 -16.92 4.24
C TYR A 574 -15.28 -18.01 3.76
N VAL A 575 -14.67 -18.77 4.66
CA VAL A 575 -13.78 -19.88 4.27
C VAL A 575 -14.56 -21.01 3.59
N ASP A 576 -15.78 -21.32 4.05
CA ASP A 576 -16.67 -22.27 3.37
C ASP A 576 -17.05 -21.79 1.97
N PHE A 577 -17.29 -20.48 1.80
CA PHE A 577 -17.51 -19.90 0.49
C PHE A 577 -16.28 -20.07 -0.43
N CYS A 578 -15.07 -19.84 0.08
CA CYS A 578 -13.82 -20.11 -0.67
C CYS A 578 -13.73 -21.58 -1.08
N TRP A 579 -14.01 -22.51 -0.15
CA TRP A 579 -13.94 -23.95 -0.41
C TRP A 579 -15.02 -24.47 -1.36
N ASN A 580 -16.14 -23.77 -1.50
CA ASN A 580 -17.16 -24.07 -2.50
C ASN A 580 -16.72 -23.65 -3.91
N LEU A 581 -15.89 -22.61 -4.03
CA LEU A 581 -15.32 -22.17 -5.30
C LEU A 581 -14.09 -23.01 -5.70
N ASP A 582 -13.23 -23.31 -4.72
CA ASP A 582 -12.06 -24.17 -4.87
C ASP A 582 -11.88 -25.05 -3.62
N ALA A 583 -12.15 -26.35 -3.77
CA ALA A 583 -12.10 -27.32 -2.69
C ALA A 583 -10.71 -27.46 -2.03
N ASN A 584 -9.62 -27.01 -2.65
CA ASN A 584 -8.29 -27.08 -2.06
C ASN A 584 -7.71 -25.70 -1.69
N HIS A 585 -8.53 -24.64 -1.75
CA HIS A 585 -8.10 -23.28 -1.42
C HIS A 585 -7.53 -23.20 0.00
N TYR A 586 -6.36 -22.57 0.14
CA TYR A 586 -5.76 -22.35 1.46
C TYR A 586 -6.49 -21.24 2.21
N ALA A 587 -6.61 -21.40 3.52
CA ALA A 587 -7.09 -20.36 4.41
C ALA A 587 -6.05 -20.20 5.52
N ILE A 588 -5.52 -19.00 5.68
CA ILE A 588 -4.52 -18.64 6.68
C ILE A 588 -5.07 -17.46 7.46
N PHE A 589 -5.11 -17.52 8.79
CA PHE A 589 -5.61 -16.43 9.62
C PHE A 589 -4.48 -15.83 10.44
N GLU A 590 -4.29 -14.52 10.29
CA GLU A 590 -3.66 -13.72 11.34
C GLU A 590 -4.68 -13.50 12.45
N HIS A 591 -4.48 -14.21 13.56
CA HIS A 591 -5.32 -14.06 14.73
C HIS A 591 -4.51 -13.69 15.97
N LEU A 592 -3.37 -14.36 16.18
CA LEU A 592 -2.47 -14.14 17.32
C LEU A 592 -3.26 -14.12 18.64
N GLY A 593 -4.13 -15.11 18.81
CA GLY A 593 -5.11 -15.18 19.89
C GLY A 593 -4.82 -16.31 20.87
N SER A 594 -5.82 -16.63 21.70
CA SER A 594 -5.71 -17.76 22.62
C SER A 594 -5.73 -19.10 21.86
N ASP A 595 -5.00 -20.10 22.38
CA ASP A 595 -4.98 -21.45 21.79
C ASP A 595 -6.39 -22.05 21.64
N THR A 596 -7.30 -21.75 22.56
CA THR A 596 -8.69 -22.25 22.54
C THR A 596 -9.49 -21.72 21.36
N GLU A 597 -9.32 -20.44 21.02
CA GLU A 597 -10.00 -19.80 19.89
C GLU A 597 -9.38 -20.26 18.58
N GLU A 598 -8.04 -20.24 18.46
CA GLU A 598 -7.32 -20.70 17.26
C GLU A 598 -7.65 -22.16 16.91
N GLN A 599 -7.82 -23.03 17.91
CA GLN A 599 -8.23 -24.42 17.73
C GLN A 599 -9.57 -24.57 17.00
N GLN A 600 -10.50 -23.62 17.13
CA GLN A 600 -11.80 -23.69 16.44
C GLN A 600 -11.66 -23.65 14.92
N TRP A 601 -10.65 -22.94 14.40
CA TRP A 601 -10.37 -22.80 12.97
C TRP A 601 -9.36 -23.83 12.48
N ALA A 602 -8.29 -24.05 13.27
CA ALA A 602 -7.29 -25.06 12.96
C ALA A 602 -7.91 -26.46 12.76
N ASN A 603 -8.90 -26.80 13.59
CA ASN A 603 -9.56 -28.11 13.54
C ASN A 603 -10.86 -28.10 12.71
N TYR A 604 -11.25 -26.96 12.12
CA TYR A 604 -12.50 -26.85 11.37
C TYR A 604 -12.49 -27.76 10.13
N LYS A 605 -13.47 -28.67 10.04
CA LYS A 605 -13.61 -29.67 8.97
C LYS A 605 -12.36 -30.53 8.74
N ILE A 606 -11.56 -30.78 9.79
CA ILE A 606 -10.31 -31.56 9.67
C ILE A 606 -10.54 -32.96 9.07
N GLY A 607 -11.68 -33.60 9.35
CA GLY A 607 -12.06 -34.91 8.79
C GLY A 607 -12.31 -34.91 7.27
N GLU A 608 -12.51 -33.74 6.67
CA GLU A 608 -12.61 -33.54 5.22
C GLU A 608 -11.24 -33.20 4.59
N GLY A 609 -10.14 -33.31 5.35
CA GLY A 609 -8.80 -32.88 4.93
C GLY A 609 -8.60 -31.35 4.95
N LYS A 610 -9.53 -30.61 5.58
CA LYS A 610 -9.50 -29.14 5.69
C LYS A 610 -8.70 -28.69 6.93
N GLY A 611 -9.15 -27.64 7.60
CA GLY A 611 -8.45 -26.92 8.66
C GLY A 611 -7.79 -25.66 8.13
N ILE A 612 -7.98 -24.57 8.87
CA ILE A 612 -7.42 -23.25 8.58
C ILE A 612 -6.04 -23.17 9.20
N MET A 613 -5.05 -22.66 8.47
CA MET A 613 -3.71 -22.44 9.01
C MET A 613 -3.69 -21.18 9.86
N MET A 614 -3.03 -21.22 11.00
CA MET A 614 -2.89 -20.07 11.89
C MET A 614 -1.51 -19.46 11.70
N TRP A 615 -1.45 -18.15 11.51
CA TRP A 615 -0.22 -17.39 11.47
C TRP A 615 0.43 -17.40 12.86
N GLY A 616 1.62 -17.96 12.96
CA GLY A 616 2.25 -18.34 14.22
C GLY A 616 3.57 -17.61 14.49
N GLU A 617 3.48 -16.35 14.94
CA GLU A 617 4.64 -15.54 15.27
C GLU A 617 5.51 -16.20 16.36
N MET A 618 6.82 -16.23 16.15
CA MET A 618 7.83 -16.67 17.13
C MET A 618 9.04 -15.72 17.21
N PHE A 619 8.86 -14.45 16.81
CA PHE A 619 9.94 -13.47 16.69
C PHE A 619 10.84 -13.37 17.91
N TYR A 620 10.27 -13.13 19.10
CA TYR A 620 11.06 -12.88 20.31
C TYR A 620 12.00 -14.03 20.69
N ASN A 621 11.55 -15.28 20.58
CA ASN A 621 12.37 -16.43 20.95
C ASN A 621 13.51 -16.63 19.95
N TYR A 622 13.21 -16.53 18.65
CA TYR A 622 14.21 -16.67 17.60
C TYR A 622 15.20 -15.49 17.58
N LYS A 623 14.75 -14.28 17.92
CA LYS A 623 15.61 -13.09 18.10
C LYS A 623 16.67 -13.33 19.17
N GLU A 624 16.28 -13.83 20.34
CA GLU A 624 17.25 -14.07 21.43
C GLU A 624 18.25 -15.18 21.06
N LEU A 625 17.83 -16.19 20.29
CA LEU A 625 18.73 -17.19 19.69
C LEU A 625 19.70 -16.55 18.69
N ALA A 626 19.19 -15.73 17.76
CA ALA A 626 20.00 -15.04 16.76
C ALA A 626 21.08 -14.18 17.43
N LYS A 627 20.71 -13.43 18.48
CA LYS A 627 21.60 -12.61 19.30
C LYS A 627 22.58 -13.41 20.15
N GLY A 628 22.31 -14.69 20.39
CA GLY A 628 23.17 -15.60 21.15
C GLY A 628 23.03 -15.48 22.67
N PHE A 629 21.81 -15.16 23.13
CA PHE A 629 21.47 -15.11 24.55
C PHE A 629 20.84 -16.42 25.03
N ALA A 630 21.23 -16.88 26.23
CA ALA A 630 20.84 -18.17 26.79
C ALA A 630 19.42 -18.22 27.36
N THR A 631 18.80 -17.06 27.59
CA THR A 631 17.44 -16.92 28.12
C THR A 631 16.42 -16.74 27.00
N ASN A 632 15.17 -17.12 27.23
CA ASN A 632 14.02 -16.86 26.35
C ASN A 632 14.05 -17.47 24.93
N GLY A 633 15.04 -18.29 24.57
CA GLY A 633 15.05 -19.02 23.28
C GLY A 633 14.25 -20.34 23.22
N ASP A 634 13.17 -20.50 23.99
CA ASP A 634 12.32 -21.70 23.87
C ASP A 634 11.45 -21.60 22.61
N ILE A 635 11.71 -22.46 21.64
CA ILE A 635 11.02 -22.48 20.34
C ILE A 635 9.93 -23.54 20.25
N SER A 636 9.56 -24.21 21.35
CA SER A 636 8.55 -25.28 21.36
C SER A 636 7.21 -24.85 20.74
N ARG A 637 6.88 -23.55 20.80
CA ARG A 637 5.66 -22.97 20.24
C ARG A 637 5.62 -22.78 18.72
N ILE A 638 6.70 -23.07 18.00
CA ILE A 638 6.73 -23.06 16.52
C ILE A 638 5.94 -24.22 15.89
N GLY A 639 5.58 -25.22 16.69
CA GLY A 639 4.90 -26.43 16.23
C GLY A 639 3.45 -26.55 16.72
N HIS A 640 2.58 -27.08 15.87
CA HIS A 640 1.12 -27.15 16.10
C HIS A 640 0.67 -27.85 17.40
N VAL A 641 1.42 -28.84 17.90
CA VAL A 641 1.06 -29.61 19.10
C VAL A 641 1.00 -28.71 20.34
N SER A 642 1.89 -27.70 20.45
CA SER A 642 1.92 -26.81 21.62
C SER A 642 0.69 -25.91 21.71
N ARG A 643 -0.08 -25.78 20.62
CA ARG A 643 -1.32 -25.00 20.53
C ARG A 643 -2.58 -25.86 20.58
N GLY A 644 -2.45 -27.16 20.79
CA GLY A 644 -3.59 -28.10 20.84
C GLY A 644 -4.22 -28.40 19.48
N PHE A 645 -3.54 -28.11 18.37
CA PHE A 645 -4.09 -28.37 17.04
C PHE A 645 -4.03 -29.86 16.71
N THR A 646 -5.10 -30.39 16.10
CA THR A 646 -5.17 -31.80 15.67
C THR A 646 -4.37 -32.02 14.38
N GLY A 647 -4.46 -31.07 13.45
CA GLY A 647 -3.70 -31.07 12.20
C GLY A 647 -2.47 -30.15 12.27
N LYS A 648 -1.56 -30.31 11.32
CA LYS A 648 -0.40 -29.42 11.17
C LYS A 648 -0.83 -28.08 10.55
N ARG A 649 -1.51 -27.28 11.36
CA ARG A 649 -2.19 -26.04 10.95
C ARG A 649 -1.57 -24.80 11.57
N LEU A 650 -0.32 -24.90 12.02
CA LEU A 650 0.44 -23.75 12.50
C LEU A 650 1.47 -23.36 11.44
N MET A 651 1.25 -22.23 10.79
CA MET A 651 2.23 -21.58 9.92
C MET A 651 3.19 -20.79 10.81
N GLY A 652 4.11 -21.52 11.43
CA GLY A 652 5.08 -20.94 12.35
C GLY A 652 6.19 -20.21 11.60
N TYR A 653 6.59 -19.04 12.08
CA TYR A 653 7.65 -18.26 11.46
C TYR A 653 8.54 -17.52 12.49
N PRO A 654 9.85 -17.40 12.23
CA PRO A 654 10.76 -16.61 13.06
C PRO A 654 10.66 -15.09 12.82
N GLU A 655 10.28 -14.67 11.62
CA GLU A 655 10.28 -13.27 11.17
C GLU A 655 9.16 -13.07 10.15
N SER A 656 8.55 -11.89 10.13
CA SER A 656 7.53 -11.43 9.18
C SER A 656 7.70 -9.92 8.93
N HIS A 657 6.84 -9.34 8.09
CA HIS A 657 6.79 -7.90 7.86
C HIS A 657 6.51 -7.05 9.12
N ASP A 658 5.94 -7.62 10.19
CA ASP A 658 5.53 -6.86 11.38
C ASP A 658 6.68 -6.43 12.29
N LYS A 659 7.73 -7.25 12.36
CA LYS A 659 8.85 -7.11 13.30
C LYS A 659 10.17 -6.94 12.58
N ASP A 660 11.12 -6.34 13.28
CA ASP A 660 12.44 -6.09 12.72
C ASP A 660 13.17 -7.39 12.37
N ARG A 661 14.23 -7.28 11.57
CA ARG A 661 14.91 -8.44 11.00
C ARG A 661 15.81 -9.11 12.01
N LEU A 662 15.75 -10.44 12.08
CA LEU A 662 16.55 -11.22 13.04
C LEU A 662 18.05 -11.03 12.84
N MET A 663 18.47 -10.84 11.59
CA MET A 663 19.86 -10.60 11.25
C MET A 663 20.32 -9.20 11.68
N TYR A 664 19.51 -8.16 11.43
CA TYR A 664 19.75 -6.80 11.92
C TYR A 664 19.83 -6.77 13.45
N GLU A 665 18.86 -7.40 14.13
CA GLU A 665 18.83 -7.53 15.59
C GLU A 665 20.09 -8.25 16.14
N ALA A 666 20.54 -9.31 15.47
CA ALA A 666 21.72 -10.06 15.85
C ALA A 666 23.00 -9.23 15.72
N VAL A 667 23.24 -8.59 14.58
CA VAL A 667 24.47 -7.81 14.36
C VAL A 667 24.49 -6.53 15.19
N THR A 668 23.34 -5.91 15.44
CA THR A 668 23.23 -4.62 16.15
C THR A 668 23.17 -4.78 17.67
N TYR A 669 22.46 -5.79 18.17
CA TYR A 669 22.18 -5.97 19.62
C TYR A 669 22.58 -7.33 20.17
N GLY A 670 23.34 -8.10 19.40
CA GLY A 670 23.79 -9.43 19.80
C GLY A 670 24.71 -9.44 21.03
N ASN A 671 25.06 -10.64 21.46
CA ASN A 671 26.02 -10.85 22.53
C ASN A 671 27.44 -10.52 22.03
N GLY A 672 28.04 -9.46 22.59
CA GLY A 672 29.41 -9.02 22.28
C GLY A 672 30.52 -9.77 23.04
N SER A 673 30.17 -10.73 23.90
CA SER A 673 31.13 -11.53 24.68
C SER A 673 31.39 -12.89 24.03
N GLY A 674 32.46 -13.59 24.43
CA GLY A 674 32.79 -14.95 23.96
C GLY A 674 33.85 -15.02 22.86
N SER A 675 34.15 -16.24 22.39
CA SER A 675 35.13 -16.47 21.32
C SER A 675 34.59 -16.10 19.93
N TYR A 676 33.27 -16.09 19.78
CA TYR A 676 32.56 -15.74 18.55
C TYR A 676 31.44 -14.73 18.87
N PRO A 677 31.77 -13.46 19.13
CA PRO A 677 30.77 -12.43 19.40
C PRO A 677 29.86 -12.24 18.18
N VAL A 678 28.62 -11.83 18.44
CA VAL A 678 27.59 -11.55 17.41
C VAL A 678 27.48 -10.05 17.14
N ASN A 679 27.53 -9.24 18.20
CA ASN A 679 27.47 -7.78 18.10
C ASN A 679 28.63 -7.23 17.25
N GLY A 680 28.30 -6.43 16.23
CA GLY A 680 29.26 -5.84 15.31
C GLY A 680 30.04 -6.86 14.46
N ASN A 681 29.64 -8.14 14.45
CA ASN A 681 30.31 -9.20 13.72
C ASN A 681 29.36 -9.84 12.70
N LEU A 682 29.30 -9.23 11.51
CA LEU A 682 28.43 -9.64 10.43
C LEU A 682 28.62 -11.11 10.04
N THR A 683 29.86 -11.59 9.93
CA THR A 683 30.15 -12.99 9.55
C THR A 683 29.58 -13.99 10.57
N ASN A 684 29.77 -13.75 11.87
CA ASN A 684 29.24 -14.64 12.90
C ASN A 684 27.72 -14.57 13.01
N ALA A 685 27.13 -13.38 12.81
CA ALA A 685 25.69 -13.20 12.76
C ALA A 685 25.07 -13.94 11.54
N LEU A 686 25.64 -13.79 10.34
CA LEU A 686 25.21 -14.47 9.12
C LEU A 686 25.27 -16.00 9.25
N ASN A 687 26.34 -16.55 9.84
CA ASN A 687 26.47 -17.99 10.04
C ASN A 687 25.29 -18.61 10.82
N ARG A 688 24.64 -17.83 11.70
CA ARG A 688 23.49 -18.26 12.49
C ARG A 688 22.19 -18.34 11.70
N MET A 689 22.07 -17.63 10.57
CA MET A 689 20.83 -17.58 9.80
C MET A 689 20.45 -18.96 9.24
N ALA A 690 21.44 -19.75 8.82
CA ALA A 690 21.20 -21.12 8.40
C ALA A 690 20.80 -22.03 9.57
N SER A 691 21.35 -21.80 10.77
CA SER A 691 20.93 -22.51 11.98
C SER A 691 19.48 -22.20 12.36
N LEU A 692 19.02 -20.95 12.18
CA LEU A 692 17.60 -20.59 12.36
C LEU A 692 16.71 -21.37 11.40
N GLY A 693 17.10 -21.47 10.13
CA GLY A 693 16.39 -22.28 9.13
C GLY A 693 16.28 -23.76 9.53
N ALA A 694 17.35 -24.33 10.09
CA ALA A 694 17.35 -25.73 10.52
C ALA A 694 16.35 -26.02 11.65
N ILE A 695 16.16 -25.08 12.58
CA ILE A 695 15.24 -25.25 13.72
C ILE A 695 13.83 -24.72 13.46
N SER A 696 13.59 -23.99 12.36
CA SER A 696 12.26 -23.52 11.94
C SER A 696 11.66 -24.36 10.81
N ILE A 697 12.32 -24.41 9.65
CA ILE A 697 11.80 -25.01 8.40
C ILE A 697 11.52 -26.50 8.57
N LEU A 698 12.42 -27.21 9.24
CA LEU A 698 12.36 -28.67 9.39
C LEU A 698 11.41 -29.13 10.50
N VAL A 699 10.75 -28.22 11.22
CA VAL A 699 9.65 -28.60 12.11
C VAL A 699 8.41 -28.94 11.27
N PRO A 700 7.79 -30.12 11.44
CA PRO A 700 6.60 -30.52 10.68
C PRO A 700 5.47 -29.49 10.68
N GLY A 701 4.76 -29.39 9.56
CA GLY A 701 3.71 -28.40 9.31
C GLY A 701 4.19 -27.19 8.50
N PRO A 702 3.28 -26.34 8.00
CA PRO A 702 3.60 -25.19 7.17
C PRO A 702 4.57 -24.24 7.89
N LYS A 703 5.44 -23.58 7.12
CA LYS A 703 6.39 -22.59 7.60
C LYS A 703 6.43 -21.41 6.63
N MET A 704 6.82 -20.25 7.14
CA MET A 704 6.97 -19.04 6.35
C MET A 704 8.38 -18.47 6.52
N ILE A 705 8.86 -17.85 5.45
CA ILE A 705 10.11 -17.11 5.35
C ILE A 705 9.72 -15.70 4.89
N TRP A 706 10.28 -14.69 5.54
CA TRP A 706 10.06 -13.30 5.16
C TRP A 706 11.19 -12.79 4.28
N HIS A 707 10.82 -12.28 3.10
CA HIS A 707 11.58 -11.38 2.24
C HIS A 707 13.11 -11.29 2.52
N PHE A 708 13.91 -12.17 1.92
CA PHE A 708 15.38 -12.26 2.02
C PHE A 708 15.97 -12.75 3.36
N GLN A 709 15.18 -13.33 4.24
CA GLN A 709 15.67 -13.98 5.46
C GLN A 709 16.71 -15.10 5.17
N GLU A 710 16.54 -15.85 4.09
CA GLU A 710 17.45 -16.89 3.59
C GLU A 710 18.78 -16.36 3.02
N LEU A 711 18.90 -15.04 2.87
CA LEU A 711 20.17 -14.35 2.56
C LEU A 711 20.71 -13.55 3.76
N GLY A 712 19.96 -13.49 4.86
CA GLY A 712 20.30 -12.72 6.05
C GLY A 712 20.19 -11.22 5.83
N MET A 713 19.03 -10.72 5.39
CA MET A 713 18.78 -9.27 5.26
C MET A 713 19.10 -8.53 6.57
N ASP A 714 20.14 -7.72 6.55
CA ASP A 714 20.71 -7.03 7.71
C ASP A 714 20.35 -5.55 7.78
N ASP A 715 19.52 -5.04 6.86
CA ASP A 715 18.86 -3.75 7.07
C ASP A 715 17.61 -3.93 7.93
N SER A 716 17.39 -2.95 8.81
CA SER A 716 16.19 -2.87 9.62
C SER A 716 14.96 -2.61 8.75
N ILE A 717 13.80 -3.14 9.16
CA ILE A 717 12.52 -2.71 8.56
C ILE A 717 12.20 -1.24 8.88
N TYR A 718 12.94 -0.61 9.79
CA TYR A 718 12.85 0.81 10.16
C TYR A 718 13.91 1.68 9.45
N THR A 719 14.57 1.13 8.42
CA THR A 719 15.53 1.88 7.62
C THR A 719 14.82 2.90 6.73
N CYS A 720 15.17 4.17 6.86
CA CYS A 720 14.71 5.28 6.05
C CYS A 720 15.49 5.35 4.71
N ASN A 721 14.94 6.04 3.70
CA ASN A 721 15.61 6.29 2.42
C ASN A 721 16.97 6.99 2.51
N ASN A 722 17.24 7.74 3.59
CA ASN A 722 18.53 8.39 3.83
C ASN A 722 19.56 7.49 4.54
N GLY A 723 19.22 6.21 4.78
CA GLY A 723 20.06 5.22 5.46
C GLY A 723 20.06 5.31 6.99
N SER A 724 19.35 6.27 7.58
CA SER A 724 19.12 6.28 9.03
C SER A 724 18.10 5.22 9.44
N VAL A 725 18.16 4.75 10.68
CA VAL A 725 17.20 3.78 11.23
C VAL A 725 16.49 4.44 12.40
N ASN A 726 15.16 4.42 12.37
CA ASN A 726 14.34 4.89 13.48
C ASN A 726 13.85 3.72 14.36
N SER A 727 13.10 4.00 15.43
CA SER A 727 12.54 2.98 16.32
C SER A 727 11.03 3.11 16.50
N GLU A 728 10.37 2.04 16.93
CA GLU A 728 8.94 2.04 17.31
C GLU A 728 8.62 3.06 18.42
N THR A 729 9.62 3.48 19.21
CA THR A 729 9.45 4.36 20.37
C THR A 729 9.88 5.80 20.12
N ASP A 730 10.28 6.14 18.90
CA ASP A 730 10.75 7.48 18.59
C ASP A 730 9.60 8.52 18.74
N PRO A 731 9.88 9.73 19.27
CA PRO A 731 8.88 10.71 19.70
C PRO A 731 8.00 11.27 18.56
N THR A 732 8.42 11.05 17.33
CA THR A 732 7.54 10.95 16.17
C THR A 732 7.81 9.56 15.62
N PRO A 733 6.84 8.64 15.52
CA PRO A 733 7.04 7.46 14.70
C PRO A 733 7.53 7.97 13.35
N GLY A 734 8.79 7.73 13.03
CA GLY A 734 9.27 7.97 11.69
C GLY A 734 8.58 6.97 10.80
N ASP A 735 8.02 7.44 9.69
CA ASP A 735 7.36 6.57 8.72
C ASP A 735 8.35 5.68 7.95
N CYS A 736 9.59 5.57 8.44
CA CYS A 736 10.61 4.74 7.81
C CYS A 736 10.25 3.26 7.80
N LYS A 737 9.28 2.83 8.63
CA LYS A 737 8.70 1.49 8.49
C LYS A 737 7.99 1.33 7.14
N LEU A 738 7.13 2.29 6.76
CA LEU A 738 6.42 2.26 5.48
C LEU A 738 7.22 2.85 4.33
N ASP A 739 8.32 3.55 4.59
CA ASP A 739 9.21 4.08 3.55
C ASP A 739 9.76 2.97 2.65
N THR A 740 10.05 3.29 1.40
CA THR A 740 10.62 2.30 0.48
C THR A 740 11.97 1.82 1.02
N LYS A 741 12.23 0.51 0.97
CA LYS A 741 13.50 -0.05 1.44
C LYS A 741 14.56 -0.06 0.34
N PRO A 742 15.87 -0.05 0.66
CA PRO A 742 16.92 -0.37 -0.29
C PRO A 742 16.90 -1.87 -0.68
N GLN A 743 17.48 -2.18 -1.85
CA GLN A 743 17.59 -3.55 -2.38
C GLN A 743 19.06 -4.03 -2.45
N PRO A 744 19.78 -4.13 -1.31
CA PRO A 744 21.19 -4.52 -1.28
C PRO A 744 21.43 -5.92 -1.86
N GLN A 745 20.46 -6.83 -1.76
CA GLN A 745 20.55 -8.19 -2.29
C GLN A 745 20.89 -8.25 -3.78
N TRP A 746 20.41 -7.28 -4.56
CA TRP A 746 20.68 -7.21 -5.99
C TRP A 746 21.87 -6.31 -6.29
N THR A 747 21.95 -5.13 -5.67
CA THR A 747 23.01 -4.16 -5.94
C THR A 747 24.39 -4.64 -5.47
N GLU A 748 24.44 -5.41 -4.39
CA GLU A 748 25.67 -6.05 -3.86
C GLU A 748 25.85 -7.49 -4.35
N ASN A 749 24.92 -8.00 -5.17
CA ASN A 749 24.97 -9.35 -5.74
C ASN A 749 25.18 -10.45 -4.67
N TRP A 750 24.29 -10.49 -3.67
CA TRP A 750 24.40 -11.40 -2.53
C TRP A 750 24.40 -12.89 -2.91
N LEU A 751 23.80 -13.25 -4.05
CA LEU A 751 23.88 -14.62 -4.59
C LEU A 751 25.30 -15.04 -5.00
N SER A 752 26.21 -14.09 -5.20
CA SER A 752 27.64 -14.35 -5.44
C SER A 752 28.50 -14.22 -4.18
N ASP A 753 27.95 -13.69 -3.08
CA ASP A 753 28.64 -13.65 -1.79
C ASP A 753 28.69 -15.07 -1.18
N PRO A 754 29.87 -15.59 -0.79
CA PRO A 754 30.02 -16.98 -0.39
C PRO A 754 29.35 -17.31 0.95
N ILE A 755 29.17 -16.34 1.85
CA ILE A 755 28.49 -16.55 3.12
C ILE A 755 26.99 -16.55 2.87
N ARG A 756 26.46 -15.52 2.20
CA ARG A 756 25.01 -15.36 1.95
C ARG A 756 24.46 -16.43 1.01
N SER A 757 25.11 -16.68 -0.12
CA SER A 757 24.74 -17.82 -1.00
C SER A 757 24.88 -19.16 -0.27
N GLY A 758 25.84 -19.27 0.65
CA GLY A 758 25.98 -20.43 1.53
C GLY A 758 24.81 -20.60 2.51
N ILE A 759 24.12 -19.54 2.91
CA ILE A 759 22.88 -19.60 3.71
C ILE A 759 21.73 -20.03 2.80
N TYR A 760 21.55 -19.36 1.66
CA TYR A 760 20.52 -19.65 0.66
C TYR A 760 20.54 -21.12 0.23
N ASN A 761 21.70 -21.67 -0.11
CA ASN A 761 21.85 -23.08 -0.50
C ASN A 761 21.47 -24.06 0.62
N LYS A 762 21.77 -23.70 1.88
CA LYS A 762 21.36 -24.52 3.03
C LYS A 762 19.85 -24.45 3.22
N TYR A 763 19.23 -23.28 3.08
CA TYR A 763 17.77 -23.15 3.08
C TYR A 763 17.15 -23.99 1.98
N ALA A 764 17.65 -23.90 0.75
CA ALA A 764 17.15 -24.68 -0.38
C ALA A 764 17.21 -26.19 -0.10
N LYS A 765 18.32 -26.67 0.46
CA LYS A 765 18.47 -28.08 0.86
C LYS A 765 17.50 -28.49 1.98
N MET A 766 17.31 -27.63 2.99
CA MET A 766 16.36 -27.87 4.08
C MET A 766 14.90 -27.87 3.59
N ILE A 767 14.57 -26.99 2.66
CA ILE A 767 13.26 -26.95 2.03
C ILE A 767 13.04 -28.23 1.20
N ALA A 768 14.02 -28.64 0.39
CA ALA A 768 13.96 -29.88 -0.36
C ALA A 768 13.81 -31.12 0.54
N LEU A 769 14.52 -31.17 1.68
CA LEU A 769 14.29 -32.20 2.70
C LEU A 769 12.84 -32.19 3.17
N LYS A 770 12.33 -31.03 3.60
CA LYS A 770 10.96 -30.90 4.12
C LYS A 770 9.89 -31.32 3.10
N THR A 771 10.04 -30.91 1.85
CA THR A 771 9.01 -31.10 0.83
C THR A 771 9.05 -32.49 0.19
N ASN A 772 10.23 -33.11 0.10
CA ASN A 772 10.41 -34.40 -0.58
C ASN A 772 10.47 -35.60 0.37
N GLU A 773 10.94 -35.44 1.61
CA GLU A 773 11.12 -36.56 2.53
C GLU A 773 9.88 -36.77 3.42
N PRO A 774 9.21 -37.93 3.37
CA PRO A 774 7.97 -38.18 4.10
C PRO A 774 8.08 -38.00 5.63
N VAL A 775 9.27 -38.18 6.22
CA VAL A 775 9.50 -38.01 7.66
C VAL A 775 9.08 -36.63 8.20
N PHE A 776 9.15 -35.57 7.36
CA PHE A 776 8.75 -34.22 7.78
C PHE A 776 7.23 -34.01 7.78
N ASN A 777 6.46 -34.99 7.32
CA ASN A 777 5.02 -35.11 7.59
C ASN A 777 4.73 -35.88 8.90
N GLY A 778 5.77 -36.35 9.61
CA GLY A 778 5.65 -37.14 10.83
C GLY A 778 5.41 -36.31 12.09
N SER A 779 5.75 -36.93 13.22
CA SER A 779 5.75 -36.32 14.55
C SER A 779 7.10 -35.68 14.85
N TYR A 780 7.13 -34.85 15.90
CA TYR A 780 8.36 -34.22 16.34
C TYR A 780 8.39 -34.00 17.86
N THR A 781 9.58 -33.74 18.39
CA THR A 781 9.79 -33.26 19.76
C THR A 781 10.86 -32.20 19.74
N ILE A 782 10.59 -31.07 20.38
CA ILE A 782 11.54 -29.98 20.58
C ILE A 782 11.97 -30.03 22.04
N SER A 783 13.27 -30.09 22.29
CA SER A 783 13.82 -30.16 23.64
C SER A 783 14.96 -29.16 23.79
N PRO A 784 14.76 -28.03 24.50
CA PRO A 784 15.88 -27.19 24.88
C PRO A 784 16.74 -27.96 25.90
N ASP A 785 18.03 -28.14 25.62
CA ASP A 785 18.98 -28.78 26.54
C ASP A 785 19.39 -27.76 27.63
N GLY A 786 18.52 -27.52 28.62
CA GLY A 786 18.79 -26.78 29.87
C GLY A 786 19.13 -25.28 29.78
N ASN A 787 19.71 -24.82 28.67
CA ASN A 787 20.02 -23.43 28.32
C ASN A 787 19.57 -23.21 26.87
N ASN A 788 18.74 -22.20 26.61
CA ASN A 788 18.05 -22.04 25.34
C ASN A 788 18.98 -21.75 24.14
N VAL A 789 20.29 -21.55 24.33
CA VAL A 789 21.25 -21.49 23.20
C VAL A 789 21.55 -22.86 22.55
N LYS A 790 21.17 -23.97 23.17
CA LYS A 790 21.32 -25.33 22.61
C LYS A 790 19.95 -25.84 22.19
N GLN A 791 19.77 -26.05 20.89
CA GLN A 791 18.51 -26.55 20.34
C GLN A 791 18.67 -27.98 19.86
N ARG A 792 17.73 -28.84 20.28
CA ARG A 792 17.58 -30.21 19.76
C ARG A 792 16.15 -30.42 19.30
N ILE A 793 15.98 -30.88 18.07
CA ILE A 793 14.70 -31.29 17.51
C ILE A 793 14.84 -32.73 17.02
N TYR A 794 13.86 -33.56 17.38
CA TYR A 794 13.75 -34.92 16.88
C TYR A 794 12.49 -35.01 16.02
N VAL A 795 12.63 -35.33 14.74
CA VAL A 795 11.52 -35.54 13.79
C VAL A 795 11.47 -37.01 13.42
N TYR A 796 10.31 -37.62 13.44
CA TYR A 796 10.16 -39.05 13.19
C TYR A 796 8.81 -39.43 12.61
N ASP A 797 8.81 -40.50 11.82
CA ASP A 797 7.60 -41.15 11.36
C ASP A 797 7.73 -42.67 11.56
N ASN A 798 7.00 -43.18 12.55
CA ASN A 798 7.07 -44.60 12.89
C ASN A 798 6.45 -45.51 11.82
N SER A 799 5.61 -44.98 10.92
CA SER A 799 4.98 -45.73 9.84
C SER A 799 5.93 -46.07 8.69
N LEU A 800 7.01 -45.30 8.52
CA LEU A 800 8.00 -45.54 7.49
C LEU A 800 8.93 -46.72 7.86
N PRO A 801 9.42 -47.50 6.87
CA PRO A 801 10.37 -48.57 7.10
C PRO A 801 11.77 -48.02 7.47
N SER A 802 12.57 -48.80 8.20
CA SER A 802 13.93 -48.38 8.60
C SER A 802 14.90 -48.18 7.43
N THR A 803 14.57 -48.71 6.25
CA THR A 803 15.28 -48.52 4.98
C THR A 803 15.00 -47.16 4.33
N GLN A 804 14.07 -46.37 4.86
CA GLN A 804 13.81 -45.00 4.46
C GLN A 804 14.24 -44.02 5.56
N LEU A 805 14.38 -42.74 5.20
CA LEU A 805 14.55 -41.69 6.18
C LEU A 805 13.28 -41.59 7.02
N LYS A 806 13.37 -41.97 8.28
CA LYS A 806 12.23 -42.01 9.22
C LYS A 806 12.52 -41.44 10.60
N ASN A 807 13.79 -41.14 10.89
CA ASN A 807 14.24 -40.50 12.12
C ASN A 807 15.28 -39.43 11.76
N VAL A 808 15.08 -38.21 12.24
CA VAL A 808 15.97 -37.07 12.01
C VAL A 808 16.24 -36.38 13.35
N VAL A 809 17.52 -36.14 13.68
CA VAL A 809 17.97 -35.40 14.85
C VAL A 809 18.67 -34.13 14.39
N ILE A 810 18.11 -32.97 14.75
CA ILE A 810 18.63 -31.64 14.43
C ILE A 810 19.24 -31.04 15.68
N LEU A 811 20.48 -30.56 15.58
CA LEU A 811 21.22 -29.93 16.67
C LEU A 811 21.68 -28.55 16.20
N ALA A 812 21.46 -27.50 16.98
CA ALA A 812 21.96 -26.16 16.67
C ALA A 812 22.57 -25.47 17.90
N ASN A 813 23.70 -24.79 17.69
CA ASN A 813 24.42 -24.03 18.71
C ASN A 813 24.34 -22.53 18.44
N PHE A 814 23.54 -21.82 19.23
CA PHE A 814 23.41 -20.37 19.18
C PHE A 814 24.30 -19.64 20.20
N SER A 815 25.15 -20.33 20.94
CA SER A 815 26.07 -19.65 21.86
C SER A 815 27.22 -18.95 21.13
N VAL A 816 27.90 -18.06 21.82
CA VAL A 816 29.10 -17.32 21.36
C VAL A 816 30.41 -18.12 21.53
N ALA A 817 30.30 -19.44 21.65
CA ALA A 817 31.41 -20.39 21.79
C ALA A 817 31.05 -21.74 21.16
N ASP A 818 32.04 -22.59 20.93
CA ASP A 818 31.77 -23.99 20.53
C ASP A 818 31.17 -24.73 21.71
N LEU A 819 30.13 -25.53 21.47
CA LEU A 819 29.46 -26.30 22.51
C LEU A 819 29.27 -27.75 22.10
N THR A 820 29.19 -28.62 23.10
CA THR A 820 28.71 -29.97 22.93
C THR A 820 27.21 -30.04 23.26
N ILE A 821 26.47 -30.75 22.42
CA ILE A 821 25.03 -30.98 22.58
C ILE A 821 24.81 -32.49 22.72
N ASN A 822 23.98 -32.90 23.67
CA ASN A 822 23.60 -34.30 23.77
C ASN A 822 22.56 -34.59 22.67
N PRO A 823 22.88 -35.42 21.67
CA PRO A 823 21.96 -35.68 20.57
C PRO A 823 20.74 -36.50 20.96
N ASN A 824 20.80 -37.28 22.05
CA ASN A 824 19.76 -38.23 22.47
C ASN A 824 19.18 -39.01 21.27
N PHE A 825 20.06 -39.66 20.49
CA PHE A 825 19.61 -40.48 19.35
C PHE A 825 18.61 -41.55 19.81
N PRO A 826 17.58 -41.89 19.01
CA PRO A 826 16.61 -42.91 19.41
C PRO A 826 17.22 -44.33 19.50
N TYR A 827 18.37 -44.58 18.86
CA TYR A 827 19.09 -45.85 18.87
C TYR A 827 20.54 -45.70 18.38
N THR A 828 21.36 -46.71 18.66
CA THR A 828 22.74 -46.84 18.17
C THR A 828 22.78 -47.34 16.72
N GLY A 829 23.85 -47.04 15.98
CA GLY A 829 24.00 -47.43 14.59
C GLY A 829 24.67 -46.36 13.75
N THR A 830 24.63 -46.53 12.43
CA THR A 830 25.12 -45.51 11.48
C THR A 830 24.06 -44.44 11.28
N TRP A 831 24.45 -43.19 11.42
CA TRP A 831 23.64 -42.01 11.11
C TRP A 831 24.38 -41.16 10.08
N TYR A 832 23.63 -40.43 9.27
CA TYR A 832 24.17 -39.64 8.17
C TYR A 832 23.85 -38.17 8.38
N ASP A 833 24.85 -37.30 8.25
CA ASP A 833 24.64 -35.85 8.17
C ASP A 833 23.93 -35.55 6.84
N LEU A 834 22.67 -35.11 6.92
CA LEU A 834 21.84 -34.86 5.74
C LEU A 834 22.32 -33.66 4.92
N MET A 835 23.22 -32.82 5.46
CA MET A 835 23.76 -31.67 4.73
C MET A 835 24.92 -32.04 3.81
N ASN A 836 25.66 -33.12 4.08
CA ASN A 836 26.81 -33.51 3.26
C ASN A 836 26.98 -35.03 3.06
N ASN A 837 26.02 -35.83 3.53
CA ASN A 837 25.96 -37.29 3.49
C ASN A 837 27.12 -38.03 4.19
N SER A 838 27.96 -37.34 4.96
CA SER A 838 28.96 -37.99 5.80
C SER A 838 28.30 -38.82 6.90
N SER A 839 28.90 -39.94 7.28
CA SER A 839 28.33 -40.86 8.28
C SER A 839 29.04 -40.76 9.62
N ILE A 840 28.29 -40.92 10.72
CA ILE A 840 28.80 -41.15 12.06
C ILE A 840 28.31 -42.49 12.59
N THR A 841 29.14 -43.17 13.39
CA THR A 841 28.74 -44.39 14.10
C THR A 841 28.40 -44.06 15.54
N VAL A 842 27.10 -44.08 15.87
CA VAL A 842 26.58 -43.85 17.22
C VAL A 842 26.67 -45.14 18.02
N THR A 843 27.62 -45.22 18.95
CA THR A 843 27.78 -46.37 19.86
C THR A 843 27.11 -46.14 21.22
N ASN A 844 26.90 -44.88 21.61
CA ASN A 844 26.08 -44.47 22.75
C ASN A 844 25.22 -43.27 22.31
N VAL A 845 23.92 -43.39 22.51
CA VAL A 845 22.92 -42.41 22.06
C VAL A 845 23.04 -41.04 22.73
N THR A 846 23.71 -40.97 23.89
CA THR A 846 23.92 -39.73 24.64
C THR A 846 25.30 -39.12 24.47
N THR A 847 26.18 -39.72 23.66
CA THR A 847 27.53 -39.18 23.41
C THR A 847 27.42 -37.78 22.81
N PRO A 848 27.94 -36.74 23.49
CA PRO A 848 27.78 -35.36 23.02
C PRO A 848 28.48 -35.13 21.68
N VAL A 849 27.84 -34.35 20.82
CA VAL A 849 28.39 -33.92 19.52
C VAL A 849 28.85 -32.47 19.65
N THR A 850 30.09 -32.18 19.25
CA THR A 850 30.61 -30.81 19.18
C THR A 850 30.01 -30.08 17.98
N ILE A 851 29.38 -28.94 18.24
CA ILE A 851 28.78 -28.06 17.26
C ILE A 851 29.44 -26.68 17.37
N PRO A 852 30.12 -26.18 16.33
CA PRO A 852 30.71 -24.86 16.35
C PRO A 852 29.68 -23.75 16.60
N SER A 853 30.14 -22.60 17.12
CA SER A 853 29.27 -21.43 17.32
C SER A 853 28.51 -21.05 16.04
N GLY A 854 27.21 -20.82 16.16
CA GLY A 854 26.34 -20.42 15.06
C GLY A 854 26.04 -21.51 14.03
N GLN A 855 26.51 -22.74 14.23
CA GLN A 855 26.29 -23.86 13.30
C GLN A 855 25.26 -24.88 13.81
N PHE A 856 24.91 -25.80 12.92
CA PHE A 856 23.98 -26.89 13.16
C PHE A 856 24.48 -28.22 12.54
N ARG A 857 23.82 -29.32 12.92
CA ARG A 857 23.94 -30.66 12.30
C ARG A 857 22.55 -31.27 12.16
N ILE A 858 22.31 -31.97 11.06
CA ILE A 858 21.04 -32.68 10.82
C ILE A 858 21.41 -34.14 10.53
N TYR A 859 21.10 -35.04 11.45
CA TYR A 859 21.41 -36.45 11.30
C TYR A 859 20.16 -37.25 10.95
N GLY A 860 20.21 -38.06 9.90
CA GLY A 860 19.17 -39.01 9.53
C GLY A 860 19.61 -40.46 9.69
N ASN A 861 18.67 -41.36 9.91
CA ASN A 861 18.95 -42.81 9.95
C ASN A 861 19.26 -43.42 8.57
N GLN A 862 18.96 -42.70 7.50
CA GLN A 862 19.30 -43.05 6.12
C GLN A 862 19.85 -41.81 5.42
N GLN A 863 20.58 -42.03 4.33
CA GLN A 863 20.94 -40.96 3.41
C GLN A 863 19.70 -40.51 2.63
N THR A 864 19.72 -39.26 2.17
CA THR A 864 18.75 -38.75 1.20
C THR A 864 19.42 -38.63 -0.17
N VAL A 865 18.71 -39.03 -1.22
CA VAL A 865 19.13 -38.82 -2.60
C VAL A 865 18.50 -37.50 -3.07
N LEU A 866 18.93 -36.39 -2.48
CA LEU A 866 18.75 -35.09 -3.11
C LEU A 866 19.70 -35.05 -4.29
N ASP A 867 19.22 -34.67 -5.48
CA ASP A 867 20.00 -34.63 -6.70
C ASP A 867 21.31 -33.86 -6.44
N ALA A 868 22.40 -34.60 -6.22
CA ALA A 868 23.68 -34.03 -5.81
C ALA A 868 24.31 -33.18 -6.93
N THR A 869 23.72 -33.22 -8.12
CA THR A 869 24.20 -32.54 -9.31
C THR A 869 23.87 -31.05 -9.37
N SER A 870 22.94 -30.54 -8.55
CA SER A 870 22.64 -29.10 -8.47
C SER A 870 23.03 -28.44 -7.14
N PHE A 871 23.23 -29.20 -6.06
CA PHE A 871 23.44 -28.63 -4.71
C PHE A 871 24.80 -28.94 -4.06
N GLU A 872 25.67 -29.77 -4.66
CA GLU A 872 27.05 -29.88 -4.19
C GLU A 872 27.93 -28.72 -4.69
N ASN A 873 27.96 -27.65 -3.91
CA ASN A 873 29.07 -26.70 -3.90
C ASN A 873 29.68 -26.59 -2.49
N GLU A 874 29.77 -27.72 -1.77
CA GLU A 874 30.67 -27.81 -0.61
C GLU A 874 32.11 -27.99 -1.12
N ASN A 875 32.92 -26.94 -0.96
CA ASN A 875 34.30 -26.73 -1.47
C ASN A 875 34.44 -26.06 -2.85
N THR A 876 33.62 -25.05 -3.14
CA THR A 876 33.89 -24.16 -4.27
C THR A 876 35.11 -23.28 -4.02
N ILE A 877 36.23 -23.62 -4.64
CA ILE A 877 37.35 -22.68 -4.80
C ILE A 877 36.83 -21.44 -5.54
N LEU A 878 36.79 -20.29 -4.88
CA LEU A 878 36.34 -19.03 -5.45
C LEU A 878 37.46 -18.42 -6.27
N LEU A 879 37.13 -17.54 -7.22
CA LEU A 879 38.06 -16.78 -8.03
C LEU A 879 37.66 -15.31 -7.94
N TYR A 880 38.53 -14.45 -7.41
CA TYR A 880 38.21 -13.03 -7.20
C TYR A 880 39.46 -12.12 -7.33
N PRO A 881 39.34 -10.83 -7.69
CA PRO A 881 38.14 -10.20 -8.21
C PRO A 881 37.75 -10.80 -9.58
N ASN A 882 36.47 -10.73 -9.92
CA ASN A 882 35.95 -11.16 -11.21
C ASN A 882 34.71 -10.32 -11.55
N PRO A 883 34.82 -9.29 -12.42
CA PRO A 883 35.90 -9.09 -13.38
C PRO A 883 37.27 -8.75 -12.78
N ALA A 884 38.34 -9.21 -13.44
CA ALA A 884 39.72 -9.08 -13.00
C ALA A 884 40.51 -8.18 -13.95
N LYS A 885 41.29 -7.24 -13.40
CA LYS A 885 42.20 -6.38 -14.18
C LYS A 885 43.57 -7.04 -14.36
N ASN A 886 44.45 -6.99 -13.37
CA ASN A 886 45.83 -7.49 -13.54
C ASN A 886 46.10 -8.77 -12.73
N SER A 887 45.23 -9.10 -11.79
CA SER A 887 45.39 -10.26 -10.93
C SER A 887 44.05 -10.85 -10.50
N MET A 888 44.11 -12.11 -10.11
CA MET A 888 43.05 -12.86 -9.44
C MET A 888 43.63 -13.66 -8.26
N THR A 889 42.80 -14.10 -7.34
CA THR A 889 43.14 -14.93 -6.19
C THR A 889 42.13 -16.07 -6.08
N LEU A 890 42.49 -17.12 -5.33
CA LEU A 890 41.61 -18.24 -5.04
C LEU A 890 41.29 -18.31 -3.54
N SER A 891 40.07 -18.73 -3.16
CA SER A 891 39.69 -18.83 -1.74
C SER A 891 40.29 -20.03 -0.99
N LEU A 892 40.87 -20.99 -1.70
CA LEU A 892 41.46 -22.21 -1.16
C LEU A 892 42.74 -22.56 -1.93
N ASP A 893 43.60 -23.36 -1.31
CA ASP A 893 44.78 -23.92 -1.95
C ASP A 893 44.40 -24.77 -3.17
N ALA A 894 45.12 -24.57 -4.27
CA ALA A 894 44.97 -25.32 -5.50
C ALA A 894 46.30 -25.97 -5.89
N LYS A 895 46.25 -27.28 -6.10
CA LYS A 895 47.35 -28.05 -6.68
C LYS A 895 47.69 -27.53 -8.08
N LYS A 896 46.68 -27.13 -8.85
CA LYS A 896 46.81 -26.65 -10.23
C LYS A 896 45.66 -25.72 -10.64
N VAL A 897 45.95 -24.67 -11.39
CA VAL A 897 44.99 -23.74 -12.01
C VAL A 897 45.29 -23.65 -13.50
N GLU A 898 44.28 -23.83 -14.36
CA GLU A 898 44.41 -23.83 -15.82
C GLU A 898 43.35 -22.89 -16.41
N ILE A 899 43.76 -21.88 -17.18
CA ILE A 899 42.86 -20.89 -17.80
C ILE A 899 42.70 -21.23 -19.27
N TYR A 900 41.45 -21.40 -19.73
CA TYR A 900 41.09 -21.72 -21.10
C TYR A 900 40.32 -20.59 -21.77
N SER A 901 40.52 -20.37 -23.06
CA SER A 901 39.68 -19.49 -23.87
C SER A 901 38.26 -20.07 -24.03
N VAL A 902 37.32 -19.25 -24.52
CA VAL A 902 35.97 -19.74 -24.90
C VAL A 902 35.99 -20.80 -26.01
N THR A 903 37.06 -20.89 -26.79
CA THR A 903 37.26 -21.93 -27.82
C THR A 903 37.91 -23.21 -27.26
N GLY A 904 38.19 -23.25 -25.95
CA GLY A 904 38.76 -24.41 -25.27
C GLY A 904 40.29 -24.52 -25.37
N GLN A 905 40.98 -23.51 -25.88
CA GLN A 905 42.45 -23.47 -25.91
C GLN A 905 42.98 -23.12 -24.52
N LEU A 906 43.97 -23.87 -24.02
CA LEU A 906 44.68 -23.52 -22.78
C LEU A 906 45.52 -22.25 -23.01
N VAL A 907 45.27 -21.22 -22.22
CA VAL A 907 45.88 -19.88 -22.29
C VAL A 907 47.01 -19.73 -21.26
N GLU A 908 46.76 -20.16 -20.02
CA GLU A 908 47.75 -20.03 -18.95
C GLU A 908 47.58 -21.14 -17.89
N ARG A 909 48.64 -21.43 -17.13
CA ARG A 909 48.64 -22.45 -16.08
C ARG A 909 49.51 -22.03 -14.89
N PHE A 910 49.01 -22.29 -13.69
CA PHE A 910 49.72 -22.10 -12.42
C PHE A 910 49.70 -23.41 -11.63
N ASP A 911 50.82 -23.77 -11.01
CA ASP A 911 50.93 -24.95 -10.14
C ASP A 911 51.16 -24.49 -8.69
N ARG A 912 50.57 -25.21 -7.72
CA ARG A 912 50.71 -24.95 -6.27
C ARG A 912 50.37 -23.52 -5.87
N VAL A 913 49.14 -23.09 -6.16
CA VAL A 913 48.61 -21.80 -5.76
C VAL A 913 48.07 -21.89 -4.34
N LEU A 914 48.52 -21.02 -3.45
CA LEU A 914 47.99 -20.93 -2.08
C LEU A 914 46.71 -20.08 -2.04
N ALA A 915 45.85 -20.35 -1.06
CA ALA A 915 44.68 -19.53 -0.79
C ALA A 915 45.09 -18.06 -0.60
N ASN A 916 44.34 -17.16 -1.23
CA ASN A 916 44.52 -15.71 -1.22
C ASN A 916 45.87 -15.24 -1.82
N GLN A 917 46.62 -16.13 -2.47
CA GLN A 917 47.80 -15.75 -3.25
C GLN A 917 47.36 -14.96 -4.48
N ASN A 918 48.02 -13.81 -4.71
CA ASN A 918 47.84 -13.02 -5.91
C ASN A 918 48.45 -13.76 -7.12
N ILE A 919 47.59 -14.09 -8.09
CA ILE A 919 47.93 -14.70 -9.37
C ILE A 919 47.93 -13.59 -10.42
N ASN A 920 49.08 -13.29 -10.98
CA ASN A 920 49.21 -12.31 -12.06
C ASN A 920 48.62 -12.89 -13.35
N ILE A 921 47.67 -12.16 -13.96
CA ILE A 921 47.01 -12.50 -15.23
C ILE A 921 47.10 -11.33 -16.24
N GLU A 922 48.04 -10.41 -16.04
CA GLU A 922 48.25 -9.22 -16.88
C GLU A 922 48.54 -9.58 -18.35
N ALA A 923 49.20 -10.72 -18.58
CA ALA A 923 49.53 -11.21 -19.92
C ALA A 923 48.32 -11.76 -20.70
N ILE A 924 47.18 -12.01 -20.05
CA ILE A 924 45.96 -12.49 -20.69
C ILE A 924 45.21 -11.31 -21.32
N GLN A 925 44.76 -11.45 -22.58
CA GLN A 925 43.99 -10.42 -23.26
C GLN A 925 42.59 -10.22 -22.66
N LYS A 926 42.00 -9.04 -22.82
CA LYS A 926 40.62 -8.75 -22.42
C LYS A 926 39.64 -9.75 -23.04
N GLY A 927 38.72 -10.30 -22.24
CA GLY A 927 37.77 -11.31 -22.72
C GLY A 927 37.23 -12.24 -21.64
N ILE A 928 36.46 -13.23 -22.06
CA ILE A 928 35.88 -14.27 -21.19
C ILE A 928 36.74 -15.54 -21.28
N TYR A 929 37.04 -16.13 -20.13
CA TYR A 929 37.84 -17.35 -19.99
C TYR A 929 37.15 -18.34 -19.04
N PHE A 930 37.51 -19.61 -19.17
CA PHE A 930 37.12 -20.68 -18.25
C PHE A 930 38.34 -21.15 -17.46
N VAL A 931 38.29 -21.04 -16.14
CA VAL A 931 39.35 -21.47 -15.24
C VAL A 931 39.00 -22.81 -14.64
N LYS A 932 39.84 -23.81 -14.87
CA LYS A 932 39.78 -25.13 -14.28
C LYS A 932 40.76 -25.19 -13.12
N ILE A 933 40.27 -25.52 -11.93
CA ILE A 933 41.06 -25.54 -10.70
C ILE A 933 41.05 -26.96 -10.16
N THR A 934 42.21 -27.51 -9.86
CA THR A 934 42.38 -28.84 -9.24
C THR A 934 42.88 -28.63 -7.82
N ASN A 935 42.13 -29.11 -6.82
CA ASN A 935 42.50 -28.99 -5.41
C ASN A 935 43.53 -30.07 -5.00
N ASN A 936 43.95 -30.08 -3.73
CA ASN A 936 44.93 -31.04 -3.21
C ASN A 936 44.40 -32.50 -3.15
N ASP A 937 43.07 -32.69 -3.18
CA ASP A 937 42.39 -33.99 -3.21
C ASP A 937 42.04 -34.44 -4.65
N ASP A 938 42.64 -33.81 -5.67
CA ASP A 938 42.38 -34.06 -7.10
C ASP A 938 40.93 -33.82 -7.58
N LYS A 939 40.12 -33.09 -6.79
CA LYS A 939 38.79 -32.61 -7.21
C LYS A 939 38.91 -31.38 -8.12
N ILE A 940 38.02 -31.27 -9.10
CA ILE A 940 38.03 -30.23 -10.13
C ILE A 940 36.88 -29.24 -9.93
N ALA A 941 37.20 -27.95 -9.85
CA ALA A 941 36.25 -26.84 -9.94
C ALA A 941 36.41 -26.09 -11.27
N LYS A 942 35.32 -25.53 -11.80
CA LYS A 942 35.32 -24.69 -13.01
C LYS A 942 34.75 -23.31 -12.70
N ARG A 943 35.42 -22.24 -13.15
CA ARG A 943 35.00 -20.85 -12.95
C ARG A 943 35.03 -20.08 -14.26
N LYS A 944 34.17 -19.08 -14.39
CA LYS A 944 34.28 -18.06 -15.44
C LYS A 944 35.23 -16.97 -14.94
N LEU A 945 36.14 -16.50 -15.79
CA LEU A 945 36.97 -15.32 -15.54
C LEU A 945 36.63 -14.28 -16.61
N ILE A 946 36.27 -13.07 -16.19
CA ILE A 946 36.08 -11.90 -17.05
C ILE A 946 37.34 -11.04 -16.88
N LYS A 947 38.16 -10.95 -17.92
CA LYS A 947 39.37 -10.12 -17.95
C LYS A 947 39.04 -8.76 -18.55
N GLU A 948 39.21 -7.71 -17.76
CA GLU A 948 39.01 -6.31 -18.18
C GLU A 948 40.22 -5.66 -18.86
#